data_AF-A0A379F9L7-F1
#
_entry.id   AF-A0A379F9L7-F1
#
_cell.length_a   1.000
_cell.length_b   1.000
_cell.length_c   1.000
_cell.angle_alpha   90.00
_cell.angle_beta   90.00
_cell.angle_gamma   90.00
#
_symmetry.space_group_name_H-M   'P 1'
#
loop_
_entity.id
_entity.type
_entity.pdbx_description
1 polymer ?
#
loop_
_entity_poly.entity_id
_entity_poly.type
_entity_poly.pdbx_seq_one_letter_code
_entity_poly.pdbx_strand_id
1 'polypeptide(L)'
;MIEQAQVAADILKEMKELAAKIRLLVNGMPPEELLGYIYAQLLMMSNSTTSPELDTEVPSEERNEVQFLLEYVHAVLASDVAPDDVEFDETKCSELFALSRSLREKAMFFAMVSSANTDNKDFGSDTADIEFHAKSSWVMLRGNRYQVLEGEFYQYVLAQHDDILNDIYGVGAVDIAEGFQQLANTTRTGQANAIEEMLKQFEAAQRFATEKGKQLEEVMEEWVEVNAQQTKRAGLAVDDMLRGGIANVSRHTKLPSEFLADLAYQRGEEVDFFSDGDYSGTPYRTLPARKKPLIKLNEDYYAVDPCFIRDAGYRSLLFNLLQKKPEYKEQFKERQKVMSEAAFPEILAEQLANATVYQEVYYKDPKTKQWAENDTLVLIDDVLYLVEAKAGAAATIASPELDFKRHSQSIKDLILKAYKQCERFFEYLKSADEVSIFNLVNGKYEEIGKLRHSDYRVMIPIGLTVESFSPFSAFSKNLPQVKPLLGQHSFVSISIDDLFVLKRMLPTPGIFSHYMEVRQAIAGVKQGLLFDEFDHLGAYLTNNRFDQEIIEKTKSENSGLVICNGLSRVVDKFFESGQWDTSPIPTQEFPDAVSKALTALDVSRKPGWLSVDSLIRDFGEETRISFGKYLSDLDNSIEKHPARYFAFGGEGKPIFVWIQNSKYDVEWEKVNDTASAVAISINTKELMGMLIKVGKGRVYEAAQYFRVDVPTEQTESNEHIYKEAQSMRERTKSPTSVSKQHYLEPKKKRKIGRNEPCPCGSGKKYKKCHGR
;
A
#
# COMPACT_ATOMS: atom_id res chain seq x y z
N MET A 1 -15.78 -25.50 -25.68
CA MET A 1 -16.82 -25.95 -24.73
C MET A 1 -16.67 -27.43 -24.34
N ILE A 2 -17.10 -28.44 -25.12
CA ILE A 2 -17.05 -29.86 -24.66
C ILE A 2 -15.60 -30.34 -24.40
N GLU A 3 -14.66 -30.04 -25.29
CA GLU A 3 -13.25 -30.43 -25.14
C GLU A 3 -12.57 -29.75 -23.94
N GLN A 4 -12.88 -28.47 -23.69
CA GLN A 4 -12.29 -27.71 -22.58
C GLN A 4 -12.90 -28.07 -21.21
N ALA A 5 -14.19 -28.43 -21.16
CA ALA A 5 -14.83 -28.95 -19.95
C ALA A 5 -14.22 -30.29 -19.52
N GLN A 6 -13.91 -31.16 -20.49
CA GLN A 6 -13.20 -32.41 -20.23
C GLN A 6 -11.79 -32.15 -19.67
N VAL A 7 -11.05 -31.20 -20.27
CA VAL A 7 -9.71 -30.80 -19.78
C VAL A 7 -9.77 -30.29 -18.33
N ALA A 8 -10.76 -29.46 -17.98
CA ALA A 8 -10.93 -28.99 -16.59
C ALA A 8 -11.21 -30.14 -15.62
N ALA A 9 -12.05 -31.10 -16.01
CA ALA A 9 -12.36 -32.29 -15.20
C ALA A 9 -11.14 -33.20 -14.99
N ASP A 10 -10.32 -33.39 -16.03
CA ASP A 10 -9.09 -34.19 -15.94
C ASP A 10 -8.07 -33.53 -15.00
N ILE A 11 -7.86 -32.21 -15.12
CA ILE A 11 -6.99 -31.45 -14.20
C ILE A 11 -7.50 -31.55 -12.76
N LEU A 12 -8.81 -31.42 -12.55
CA LEU A 12 -9.41 -31.52 -11.21
C LEU A 12 -9.17 -32.91 -10.60
N LYS A 13 -9.29 -33.98 -11.40
CA LYS A 13 -8.99 -35.34 -10.94
C LYS A 13 -7.53 -35.48 -10.50
N GLU A 14 -6.59 -34.99 -11.30
CA GLU A 14 -5.16 -34.99 -10.95
C GLU A 14 -4.90 -34.22 -9.65
N MET A 15 -5.55 -33.06 -9.47
CA MET A 15 -5.42 -32.26 -8.23
C MET A 15 -5.90 -33.04 -7.00
N LYS A 16 -7.00 -33.79 -7.10
CA LYS A 16 -7.49 -34.65 -6.01
C LYS A 16 -6.51 -35.77 -5.67
N GLU A 17 -5.90 -36.39 -6.68
CA GLU A 17 -4.89 -37.44 -6.49
C GLU A 17 -3.62 -36.89 -5.81
N LEU A 18 -3.17 -35.70 -6.22
CA LEU A 18 -2.04 -35.01 -5.59
C LEU A 18 -2.35 -34.63 -4.14
N ALA A 19 -3.51 -34.05 -3.86
CA ALA A 19 -3.94 -33.68 -2.52
C ALA A 19 -4.02 -34.90 -1.59
N ALA A 20 -4.51 -36.04 -2.07
CA ALA A 20 -4.55 -37.28 -1.30
C ALA A 20 -3.15 -37.80 -0.93
N LYS A 21 -2.17 -37.70 -1.84
CA LYS A 21 -0.77 -38.07 -1.55
C LYS A 21 -0.14 -37.14 -0.53
N ILE A 22 -0.35 -35.82 -0.66
CA ILE A 22 0.10 -34.83 0.32
C ILE A 22 -0.47 -35.14 1.71
N ARG A 23 -1.77 -35.43 1.81
CA ARG A 23 -2.45 -35.81 3.06
C ARG A 23 -1.80 -37.03 3.72
N LEU A 24 -1.46 -38.06 2.95
CA LEU A 24 -0.79 -39.26 3.47
C LEU A 24 0.61 -38.94 4.00
N LEU A 25 1.41 -38.14 3.28
CA LEU A 25 2.75 -37.79 3.71
C LEU A 25 2.75 -36.92 4.97
N VAL A 26 1.90 -35.90 5.04
CA VAL A 26 1.81 -35.02 6.21
C VAL A 26 1.36 -35.79 7.45
N ASN A 27 0.36 -36.67 7.34
CA ASN A 27 -0.03 -37.51 8.47
C ASN A 27 1.05 -38.52 8.87
N GLY A 28 1.88 -38.97 7.93
CA GLY A 28 2.93 -39.95 8.19
C GLY A 28 4.15 -39.38 8.91
N MET A 29 4.14 -38.10 9.31
CA MET A 29 5.27 -37.43 9.96
C MET A 29 4.83 -36.70 11.25
N PRO A 30 5.72 -36.62 12.26
CA PRO A 30 5.52 -35.76 13.42
C PRO A 30 5.33 -34.29 13.01
N PRO A 31 4.29 -33.58 13.50
CA PRO A 31 4.01 -32.21 13.10
C PRO A 31 5.12 -31.21 13.42
N GLU A 32 5.72 -31.32 14.61
CA GLU A 32 6.72 -30.36 15.10
C GLU A 32 8.01 -30.43 14.28
N GLU A 33 8.52 -31.64 14.02
CA GLU A 33 9.67 -31.90 13.16
C GLU A 33 9.39 -31.51 11.70
N LEU A 34 8.19 -31.81 11.17
CA LEU A 34 7.82 -31.42 9.81
C LEU A 34 7.81 -29.89 9.65
N LEU A 35 7.18 -29.18 10.59
CA LEU A 35 7.20 -27.72 10.60
C LEU A 35 8.63 -27.20 10.70
N GLY A 36 9.43 -27.75 11.62
CA GLY A 36 10.84 -27.39 11.78
C GLY A 36 11.64 -27.55 10.50
N TYR A 37 11.47 -28.67 9.79
CA TYR A 37 12.12 -28.90 8.50
C TYR A 37 11.68 -27.87 7.45
N ILE A 38 10.38 -27.61 7.31
CA ILE A 38 9.85 -26.66 6.32
C ILE A 38 10.37 -25.24 6.60
N TYR A 39 10.35 -24.81 7.86
CA TYR A 39 10.88 -23.50 8.27
C TYR A 39 12.41 -23.40 8.17
N ALA A 40 13.14 -24.49 8.36
CA ALA A 40 14.59 -24.52 8.14
C ALA A 40 14.94 -24.33 6.67
N GLN A 41 14.15 -24.88 5.74
CA GLN A 41 14.32 -24.63 4.31
C GLN A 41 14.12 -23.14 3.97
N LEU A 42 13.07 -22.50 4.50
CA LEU A 42 12.86 -21.05 4.35
C LEU A 42 14.07 -20.22 4.81
N LEU A 43 14.68 -20.61 5.94
CA LEU A 43 15.88 -19.96 6.45
C LEU A 43 17.09 -20.14 5.53
N MET A 44 17.38 -21.39 5.12
CA MET A 44 18.52 -21.67 4.23
C MET A 44 18.42 -20.90 2.90
N MET A 45 17.20 -20.73 2.39
CA MET A 45 16.93 -19.92 1.20
C MET A 45 17.24 -18.44 1.44
N SER A 46 16.88 -17.90 2.61
CA SER A 46 17.17 -16.50 2.98
C SER A 46 18.66 -16.19 3.22
N ASN A 47 19.46 -17.15 3.66
CA ASN A 47 20.89 -16.98 4.00
C ASN A 47 21.87 -17.19 2.82
N SER A 48 21.40 -17.61 1.64
CA SER A 48 22.25 -17.81 0.46
C SER A 48 22.78 -16.51 -0.18
N THR A 49 22.42 -15.33 0.37
CA THR A 49 22.75 -13.99 -0.13
C THR A 49 23.89 -13.29 0.64
N THR A 50 24.76 -14.00 1.37
CA THR A 50 25.88 -13.41 2.14
C THR A 50 27.06 -12.86 1.30
N SER A 51 26.80 -12.34 0.09
CA SER A 51 27.77 -11.54 -0.67
C SER A 51 27.26 -10.09 -0.75
N PRO A 52 27.94 -9.08 -0.16
CA PRO A 52 27.48 -7.68 -0.20
C PRO A 52 27.45 -7.04 -1.60
N GLU A 53 27.85 -7.76 -2.65
CA GLU A 53 28.05 -7.19 -3.99
C GLU A 53 27.34 -7.95 -5.14
N LEU A 54 26.51 -8.96 -4.87
CA LEU A 54 25.74 -9.66 -5.89
C LEU A 54 24.32 -9.95 -5.39
N ASP A 55 23.42 -8.99 -5.66
CA ASP A 55 21.96 -9.08 -5.59
C ASP A 55 21.43 -10.19 -6.52
N THR A 56 21.52 -11.44 -6.09
CA THR A 56 20.70 -12.52 -6.64
C THR A 56 19.90 -13.13 -5.49
N GLU A 57 18.81 -12.45 -5.13
CA GLU A 57 17.77 -12.96 -4.24
C GLU A 57 17.16 -14.24 -4.81
N VAL A 58 16.82 -15.17 -3.92
CA VAL A 58 15.91 -16.28 -4.19
C VAL A 58 14.59 -15.70 -4.76
N PRO A 59 14.06 -16.21 -5.89
CA PRO A 59 12.84 -15.68 -6.48
C PRO A 59 11.67 -15.76 -5.48
N SER A 60 10.85 -14.71 -5.39
CA SER A 60 9.59 -14.65 -4.62
C SER A 60 8.69 -15.88 -4.80
N GLU A 61 8.84 -16.59 -5.92
CA GLU A 61 8.13 -17.80 -6.27
C GLU A 61 8.41 -18.98 -5.32
N GLU A 62 9.65 -19.15 -4.85
CA GLU A 62 10.01 -20.27 -3.96
C GLU A 62 9.43 -20.09 -2.55
N ARG A 63 9.43 -18.86 -2.01
CA ARG A 63 8.75 -18.55 -0.73
C ARG A 63 7.25 -18.85 -0.81
N ASN A 64 6.62 -18.50 -1.94
CA ASN A 64 5.21 -18.78 -2.18
C ASN A 64 4.91 -20.29 -2.28
N GLU A 65 5.85 -21.10 -2.78
CA GLU A 65 5.72 -22.57 -2.80
C GLU A 65 5.72 -23.16 -1.39
N VAL A 66 6.64 -22.70 -0.52
CA VAL A 66 6.69 -23.16 0.86
C VAL A 66 5.46 -22.73 1.64
N GLN A 67 5.02 -21.49 1.43
CA GLN A 67 3.79 -21.00 2.03
C GLN A 67 2.60 -21.89 1.67
N PHE A 68 2.40 -22.16 0.37
CA PHE A 68 1.32 -23.03 -0.09
C PHE A 68 1.38 -24.43 0.55
N LEU A 69 2.58 -24.98 0.75
CA LEU A 69 2.76 -26.24 1.47
C LEU A 69 2.28 -26.14 2.94
N LEU A 70 2.64 -25.08 3.66
CA LEU A 70 2.20 -24.89 5.05
C LEU A 70 0.66 -24.81 5.16
N GLU A 71 -0.03 -24.23 4.17
CA GLU A 71 -1.50 -24.23 4.12
C GLU A 71 -2.07 -25.66 4.09
N TYR A 72 -1.42 -26.53 3.32
CA TYR A 72 -1.79 -27.94 3.22
C TYR A 72 -1.44 -28.73 4.48
N VAL A 73 -0.30 -28.43 5.11
CA VAL A 73 0.03 -29.00 6.43
C VAL A 73 -1.06 -28.63 7.44
N HIS A 74 -1.45 -27.35 7.49
CA HIS A 74 -2.56 -26.92 8.34
C HIS A 74 -3.86 -27.64 8.00
N ALA A 75 -4.22 -27.74 6.72
CA ALA A 75 -5.46 -28.38 6.30
C ALA A 75 -5.52 -29.86 6.71
N VAL A 76 -4.43 -30.60 6.55
CA VAL A 76 -4.33 -32.01 6.97
C VAL A 76 -4.41 -32.15 8.48
N LEU A 77 -3.65 -31.34 9.23
CA LEU A 77 -3.67 -31.40 10.69
C LEU A 77 -5.04 -31.05 11.27
N ALA A 78 -5.75 -30.07 10.69
CA ALA A 78 -7.12 -29.73 11.09
C ALA A 78 -8.12 -30.87 10.80
N SER A 79 -7.90 -31.62 9.71
CA SER A 79 -8.88 -32.59 9.21
C SER A 79 -8.71 -34.01 9.73
N ASP A 80 -7.48 -34.40 10.06
CA ASP A 80 -7.16 -35.78 10.42
C ASP A 80 -6.78 -35.91 11.89
N VAL A 81 -7.33 -36.94 12.53
CA VAL A 81 -6.95 -37.37 13.87
C VAL A 81 -5.47 -37.77 13.89
N ALA A 82 -4.80 -37.53 15.02
CA ALA A 82 -3.42 -37.94 15.21
C ALA A 82 -3.26 -39.46 15.04
N PRO A 83 -2.33 -39.94 14.19
CA PRO A 83 -1.93 -41.34 14.19
C PRO A 83 -1.17 -41.70 15.46
N ASP A 84 -1.21 -42.97 15.86
CA ASP A 84 -0.60 -43.45 17.11
C ASP A 84 0.94 -43.45 17.08
N ASP A 85 1.54 -43.71 15.91
CA ASP A 85 3.00 -43.78 15.74
C ASP A 85 3.41 -43.23 14.37
N VAL A 86 4.33 -42.26 14.38
CA VAL A 86 4.84 -41.58 13.20
C VAL A 86 6.34 -41.31 13.37
N GLU A 87 7.10 -41.55 12.30
CA GLU A 87 8.54 -41.27 12.28
C GLU A 87 8.83 -40.17 11.25
N PHE A 88 9.77 -39.29 11.60
CA PHE A 88 10.22 -38.25 10.69
C PHE A 88 11.12 -38.86 9.60
N ASP A 89 10.85 -38.50 8.34
CA ASP A 89 11.61 -38.97 7.18
C ASP A 89 11.88 -37.81 6.22
N GLU A 90 13.14 -37.41 6.14
CA GLU A 90 13.60 -36.31 5.29
C GLU A 90 13.37 -36.60 3.78
N THR A 91 13.42 -37.86 3.36
CA THR A 91 13.20 -38.21 1.95
C THR A 91 11.76 -37.97 1.53
N LYS A 92 10.80 -38.23 2.42
CA LYS A 92 9.38 -37.92 2.23
C LYS A 92 9.12 -36.42 2.20
N CYS A 93 9.92 -35.61 2.90
CA CYS A 93 9.81 -34.16 2.83
C CYS A 93 10.12 -33.67 1.40
N SER A 94 11.17 -34.17 0.75
CA SER A 94 11.48 -33.78 -0.64
C SER A 94 10.34 -34.12 -1.62
N GLU A 95 9.70 -35.29 -1.46
CA GLU A 95 8.52 -35.67 -2.24
C GLU A 95 7.34 -34.73 -1.96
N LEU A 96 7.09 -34.38 -0.70
CA LEU A 96 6.02 -33.50 -0.28
C LEU A 96 6.12 -32.09 -0.94
N PHE A 97 7.32 -31.51 -1.00
CA PHE A 97 7.56 -30.24 -1.67
C PHE A 97 7.24 -30.32 -3.17
N ALA A 98 7.69 -31.38 -3.85
CA ALA A 98 7.43 -31.59 -5.28
C ALA A 98 5.93 -31.77 -5.59
N LEU A 99 5.21 -32.53 -4.75
CA LEU A 99 3.77 -32.72 -4.88
C LEU A 99 3.01 -31.41 -4.65
N SER A 100 3.41 -30.63 -3.64
CA SER A 100 2.82 -29.33 -3.33
C SER A 100 2.95 -28.35 -4.51
N ARG A 101 4.16 -28.24 -5.08
CA ARG A 101 4.42 -27.43 -6.27
C ARG A 101 3.55 -27.86 -7.45
N SER A 102 3.49 -29.16 -7.72
CA SER A 102 2.67 -29.70 -8.80
C SER A 102 1.18 -29.38 -8.61
N LEU A 103 0.67 -29.50 -7.38
CA LEU A 103 -0.72 -29.18 -7.06
C LEU A 103 -1.02 -27.69 -7.28
N ARG A 104 -0.12 -26.79 -6.86
CA ARG A 104 -0.23 -25.34 -7.09
C ARG A 104 -0.26 -25.00 -8.58
N GLU A 105 0.65 -25.57 -9.37
CA GLU A 105 0.69 -25.39 -10.83
C GLU A 105 -0.61 -25.86 -11.50
N LYS A 106 -1.10 -27.05 -11.13
CA LYS A 106 -2.38 -27.59 -11.64
C LYS A 106 -3.57 -26.73 -11.26
N ALA A 107 -3.59 -26.18 -10.04
CA ALA A 107 -4.64 -25.26 -9.62
C ALA A 107 -4.68 -23.99 -10.47
N MET A 108 -3.52 -23.45 -10.87
CA MET A 108 -3.44 -22.30 -11.77
C MET A 108 -3.94 -22.61 -13.18
N PHE A 109 -3.57 -23.77 -13.74
CA PHE A 109 -4.12 -24.20 -15.03
C PHE A 109 -5.63 -24.40 -14.95
N PHE A 110 -6.13 -24.96 -13.85
CA PHE A 110 -7.56 -25.09 -13.62
C PHE A 110 -8.26 -23.72 -13.57
N ALA A 111 -7.69 -22.71 -12.90
CA ALA A 111 -8.24 -21.35 -12.87
C ALA A 111 -8.46 -20.81 -14.30
N MET A 112 -7.44 -20.98 -15.14
CA MET A 112 -7.45 -20.48 -16.51
C MET A 112 -8.52 -21.16 -17.36
N VAL A 113 -8.55 -22.49 -17.37
CA VAL A 113 -9.47 -23.27 -18.23
C VAL A 113 -10.92 -23.15 -17.77
N SER A 114 -11.17 -23.19 -16.45
CA SER A 114 -12.52 -23.09 -15.88
C SER A 114 -13.13 -21.71 -16.13
N SER A 115 -12.37 -20.63 -15.91
CA SER A 115 -12.87 -19.26 -16.06
C SER A 115 -13.14 -18.89 -17.52
N ALA A 116 -12.32 -19.37 -18.46
CA ALA A 116 -12.53 -19.16 -19.89
C ALA A 116 -13.84 -19.80 -20.41
N ASN A 117 -14.39 -20.78 -19.69
CA ASN A 117 -15.65 -21.46 -20.02
C ASN A 117 -16.78 -21.13 -19.04
N THR A 118 -16.69 -20.02 -18.31
CA THR A 118 -17.72 -19.65 -17.35
C THR A 118 -19.06 -19.38 -18.03
N ASP A 119 -20.14 -19.91 -17.45
CA ASP A 119 -21.51 -19.57 -17.79
C ASP A 119 -21.98 -18.28 -17.10
N ASN A 120 -21.18 -17.73 -16.17
CA ASN A 120 -21.50 -16.50 -15.47
C ASN A 120 -21.45 -15.29 -16.43
N LYS A 121 -22.36 -14.33 -16.23
CA LYS A 121 -22.49 -13.10 -17.01
C LYS A 121 -22.62 -11.84 -16.15
N ASP A 122 -22.28 -11.93 -14.87
CA ASP A 122 -22.43 -10.87 -13.86
C ASP A 122 -21.75 -9.56 -14.27
N PHE A 123 -20.67 -9.64 -15.06
CA PHE A 123 -19.87 -8.51 -15.54
C PHE A 123 -19.77 -8.44 -17.07
N GLY A 124 -20.68 -9.10 -17.81
CA GLY A 124 -20.67 -9.10 -19.27
C GLY A 124 -19.43 -9.78 -19.85
N SER A 125 -18.78 -9.15 -20.84
CA SER A 125 -17.58 -9.66 -21.52
C SER A 125 -16.39 -9.87 -20.58
N ASP A 126 -16.34 -9.13 -19.48
CA ASP A 126 -15.18 -9.10 -18.57
C ASP A 126 -15.30 -10.17 -17.47
N THR A 127 -16.40 -10.93 -17.46
CA THR A 127 -16.68 -11.93 -16.40
C THR A 127 -15.61 -13.01 -16.33
N ALA A 128 -15.15 -13.53 -17.47
CA ALA A 128 -14.14 -14.59 -17.51
C ALA A 128 -12.79 -14.14 -16.92
N ASP A 129 -12.38 -12.90 -17.21
CA ASP A 129 -11.13 -12.33 -16.68
C ASP A 129 -11.23 -12.09 -15.17
N ILE A 130 -12.37 -11.53 -14.70
CA ILE A 130 -12.61 -11.31 -13.26
C ILE A 130 -12.63 -12.64 -12.50
N GLU A 131 -13.25 -13.67 -13.07
CA GLU A 131 -13.31 -15.00 -12.47
C GLU A 131 -11.93 -15.66 -12.42
N PHE A 132 -11.13 -15.53 -13.48
CA PHE A 132 -9.74 -15.98 -13.50
C PHE A 132 -8.91 -15.28 -12.41
N HIS A 133 -9.04 -13.96 -12.28
CA HIS A 133 -8.36 -13.20 -11.23
C HIS A 133 -8.81 -13.60 -9.83
N ALA A 134 -10.10 -13.87 -9.62
CA ALA A 134 -10.61 -14.37 -8.34
C ALA A 134 -9.96 -15.72 -7.96
N LYS A 135 -9.95 -16.67 -8.90
CA LYS A 135 -9.41 -18.02 -8.69
C LYS A 135 -7.89 -18.03 -8.54
N SER A 136 -7.16 -17.31 -9.38
CA SER A 136 -5.71 -17.20 -9.27
C SER A 136 -5.28 -16.53 -7.98
N SER A 137 -5.93 -15.44 -7.58
CA SER A 137 -5.65 -14.75 -6.31
C SER A 137 -5.94 -15.65 -5.10
N TRP A 138 -7.02 -16.43 -5.17
CA TRP A 138 -7.36 -17.41 -4.14
C TRP A 138 -6.24 -18.43 -3.90
N VAL A 139 -5.58 -18.88 -4.97
CA VAL A 139 -4.46 -19.83 -4.90
C VAL A 139 -3.15 -19.13 -4.48
N MET A 140 -2.90 -17.90 -4.95
CA MET A 140 -1.55 -17.33 -4.97
C MET A 140 -1.27 -16.20 -3.97
N LEU A 141 -2.29 -15.44 -3.53
CA LEU A 141 -2.06 -14.21 -2.77
C LEU A 141 -2.28 -14.43 -1.27
N ARG A 142 -1.27 -14.10 -0.47
CA ARG A 142 -1.27 -14.13 1.01
C ARG A 142 -0.46 -12.97 1.56
N GLY A 143 -0.67 -12.62 2.82
CA GLY A 143 0.12 -11.63 3.53
C GLY A 143 -0.19 -10.21 3.07
N ASN A 144 -1.45 -9.79 3.22
CA ASN A 144 -1.93 -8.50 2.69
C ASN A 144 -1.33 -7.28 3.41
N ARG A 145 -0.74 -7.48 4.61
CA ARG A 145 -0.10 -6.44 5.41
C ARG A 145 1.41 -6.66 5.48
N TYR A 146 2.17 -5.61 5.80
CA TYR A 146 3.56 -5.76 6.23
C TYR A 146 3.64 -6.27 7.68
N GLN A 147 4.52 -7.24 7.94
CA GLN A 147 4.62 -7.94 9.23
C GLN A 147 4.85 -7.00 10.42
N VAL A 148 5.49 -5.86 10.20
CA VAL A 148 5.83 -4.88 11.24
C VAL A 148 4.70 -3.93 11.59
N LEU A 149 3.55 -4.04 10.89
CA LEU A 149 2.38 -3.16 11.05
C LEU A 149 1.16 -3.88 11.65
N GLU A 150 1.27 -5.16 12.01
CA GLU A 150 0.14 -5.91 12.59
C GLU A 150 -0.36 -5.26 13.88
N GLY A 151 0.55 -4.82 14.76
CA GLY A 151 0.19 -4.19 16.03
C GLY A 151 -0.62 -2.92 15.82
N GLU A 152 -0.19 -2.03 14.92
CA GLU A 152 -0.92 -0.78 14.68
C GLU A 152 -2.30 -1.03 14.06
N PHE A 153 -2.39 -1.98 13.12
CA PHE A 153 -3.67 -2.36 12.52
C PHE A 153 -4.63 -2.90 13.58
N TYR A 154 -4.23 -3.95 14.31
CA TYR A 154 -5.11 -4.60 15.29
C TYR A 154 -5.49 -3.66 16.42
N GLN A 155 -4.56 -2.81 16.87
CA GLN A 155 -4.85 -1.82 17.89
C GLN A 155 -5.95 -0.85 17.43
N TYR A 156 -5.88 -0.36 16.19
CA TYR A 156 -6.88 0.57 15.66
C TYR A 156 -8.25 -0.11 15.47
N VAL A 157 -8.32 -1.23 14.76
CA VAL A 157 -9.62 -1.83 14.40
C VAL A 157 -10.34 -2.49 15.58
N LEU A 158 -9.59 -2.90 16.62
CA LEU A 158 -10.15 -3.52 17.83
C LEU A 158 -10.42 -2.54 18.97
N ALA A 159 -9.87 -1.32 18.95
CA ALA A 159 -10.01 -0.35 20.07
C ALA A 159 -11.47 -0.11 20.48
N GLN A 160 -12.36 0.01 19.50
CA GLN A 160 -13.80 0.18 19.71
C GLN A 160 -14.50 -1.02 20.38
N HIS A 161 -13.86 -2.19 20.41
CA HIS A 161 -14.38 -3.44 20.97
C HIS A 161 -13.69 -3.82 22.29
N ASP A 162 -12.85 -2.94 22.84
CA ASP A 162 -11.98 -3.23 23.99
C ASP A 162 -12.74 -3.71 25.24
N ASP A 163 -13.88 -3.09 25.56
CA ASP A 163 -14.76 -3.49 26.67
C ASP A 163 -15.26 -4.93 26.52
N ILE A 164 -15.64 -5.32 25.30
CA ILE A 164 -16.16 -6.65 25.00
C ILE A 164 -15.03 -7.69 24.96
N LEU A 165 -13.86 -7.31 24.46
CA LEU A 165 -12.67 -8.16 24.45
C LEU A 165 -12.23 -8.50 25.89
N ASN A 166 -12.19 -7.50 26.76
CA ASN A 166 -11.87 -7.69 28.18
C ASN A 166 -12.90 -8.57 28.89
N ASP A 167 -14.20 -8.38 28.61
CA ASP A 167 -15.27 -9.17 29.21
C ASP A 167 -15.19 -10.66 28.81
N ILE A 168 -14.85 -10.95 27.55
CA ILE A 168 -14.86 -12.32 27.01
C ILE A 168 -13.52 -13.05 27.26
N TYR A 169 -12.39 -12.40 26.99
CA TYR A 169 -11.08 -13.04 26.99
C TYR A 169 -10.17 -12.57 28.14
N GLY A 170 -10.56 -11.56 28.91
CA GLY A 170 -9.73 -10.99 29.98
C GLY A 170 -8.53 -10.17 29.48
N VAL A 171 -8.50 -9.82 28.20
CA VAL A 171 -7.45 -9.00 27.56
C VAL A 171 -8.06 -7.99 26.61
N GLY A 172 -7.43 -6.81 26.49
CA GLY A 172 -7.92 -5.71 25.66
C GLY A 172 -7.39 -5.73 24.23
N ALA A 173 -7.78 -4.72 23.46
CA ALA A 173 -7.33 -4.50 22.09
C ALA A 173 -5.81 -4.34 21.99
N VAL A 174 -5.19 -3.67 22.98
CA VAL A 174 -3.73 -3.43 23.02
C VAL A 174 -2.95 -4.73 23.22
N ASP A 175 -3.38 -5.58 24.18
CA ASP A 175 -2.71 -6.85 24.45
C ASP A 175 -2.82 -7.81 23.25
N ILE A 176 -3.98 -7.81 22.59
CA ILE A 176 -4.21 -8.62 21.40
C ILE A 176 -3.31 -8.13 20.25
N ALA A 177 -3.26 -6.82 20.03
CA ALA A 177 -2.38 -6.22 19.03
C ALA A 177 -0.90 -6.54 19.28
N GLU A 178 -0.43 -6.45 20.53
CA GLU A 178 0.92 -6.86 20.93
C GLU A 178 1.16 -8.35 20.61
N GLY A 179 0.20 -9.21 20.89
CA GLY A 179 0.27 -10.64 20.57
C GLY A 179 0.40 -10.94 19.07
N PHE A 180 -0.40 -10.30 18.22
CA PHE A 180 -0.28 -10.44 16.76
C PHE A 180 1.04 -9.88 16.23
N GLN A 181 1.53 -8.78 16.80
CA GLN A 181 2.83 -8.21 16.42
C GLN A 181 4.01 -9.11 16.85
N GLN A 182 3.94 -9.70 18.05
CA GLN A 182 4.91 -10.68 18.53
C GLN A 182 4.96 -11.91 17.62
N LEU A 183 3.79 -12.45 17.25
CA LEU A 183 3.71 -13.57 16.31
C LEU A 183 4.40 -13.25 14.99
N ALA A 184 4.11 -12.09 14.39
CA ALA A 184 4.75 -11.66 13.14
C ALA A 184 6.28 -11.49 13.30
N ASN A 185 6.73 -10.95 14.44
CA ASN A 185 8.15 -10.80 14.76
C ASN A 185 8.86 -12.15 14.94
N THR A 186 8.21 -13.14 15.52
CA THR A 186 8.75 -14.50 15.67
C THR A 186 8.98 -15.14 14.31
N THR A 187 8.05 -15.00 13.36
CA THR A 187 8.28 -15.48 11.99
C THR A 187 9.43 -14.73 11.31
N ARG A 188 9.55 -13.41 11.53
CA ARG A 188 10.54 -12.56 10.87
C ARG A 188 11.97 -12.73 11.40
N THR A 189 12.11 -12.87 12.72
CA THR A 189 13.41 -12.81 13.41
C THR A 189 13.66 -13.96 14.40
N GLY A 190 12.66 -14.81 14.66
CA GLY A 190 12.73 -15.85 15.70
C GLY A 190 13.88 -16.84 15.50
N GLN A 191 14.11 -17.31 14.27
CA GLN A 191 15.24 -18.21 13.98
C GLN A 191 16.59 -17.53 14.17
N ALA A 192 16.74 -16.27 13.75
CA ALA A 192 17.97 -15.51 13.97
C ALA A 192 18.25 -15.30 15.46
N ASN A 193 17.21 -14.94 16.23
CA ASN A 193 17.29 -14.79 17.68
C ASN A 193 17.64 -16.12 18.37
N ALA A 194 17.10 -17.25 17.88
CA ALA A 194 17.40 -18.58 18.39
C ALA A 194 18.86 -18.98 18.11
N ILE A 195 19.39 -18.68 16.92
CA ILE A 195 20.81 -18.88 16.58
C ILE A 195 21.70 -18.04 17.50
N GLU A 196 21.36 -16.77 17.70
CA GLU A 196 22.13 -15.89 18.59
C GLU A 196 22.12 -16.39 20.04
N GLU A 197 20.96 -16.82 20.55
CA GLU A 197 20.88 -17.40 21.90
C GLU A 197 21.70 -18.70 22.00
N MET A 198 21.68 -19.56 20.98
CA MET A 198 22.51 -20.77 20.95
C MET A 198 24.01 -20.45 20.99
N LEU A 199 24.46 -19.47 20.21
CA LEU A 199 25.85 -19.00 20.23
C LEU A 199 26.24 -18.46 21.62
N LYS A 200 25.37 -17.66 22.22
CA LYS A 200 25.57 -17.11 23.56
C LYS A 200 25.66 -18.20 24.63
N GLN A 201 24.81 -19.23 24.57
CA GLN A 201 24.87 -20.35 25.50
C GLN A 201 26.13 -21.20 25.30
N PHE A 202 26.57 -21.39 24.06
CA PHE A 202 27.81 -22.09 23.74
C PHE A 202 29.03 -21.35 24.29
N GLU A 203 29.12 -20.03 24.11
CA GLU A 203 30.19 -19.21 24.69
C GLU A 203 30.20 -19.26 26.23
N ALA A 204 29.02 -19.24 26.85
CA ALA A 204 28.88 -19.33 28.30
C ALA A 204 29.40 -20.68 28.83
N ALA A 205 29.05 -21.78 28.15
CA ALA A 205 29.55 -23.11 28.49
C ALA A 205 31.08 -23.22 28.29
N GLN A 206 31.64 -22.61 27.24
CA GLN A 206 33.09 -22.55 27.03
C GLN A 206 33.82 -21.78 28.13
N ARG A 207 33.27 -20.65 28.59
CA ARG A 207 33.86 -19.89 29.72
C ARG A 207 33.88 -20.72 30.98
N PHE A 208 32.80 -21.44 31.27
CA PHE A 208 32.73 -22.34 32.43
C PHE A 208 33.72 -23.51 32.35
N ALA A 209 33.88 -24.11 31.17
CA ALA A 209 34.90 -25.12 30.92
C ALA A 209 36.31 -24.58 31.20
N THR A 210 36.57 -23.36 30.70
CA THR A 210 37.85 -22.66 30.89
C THR A 210 38.12 -22.34 32.36
N GLU A 211 37.12 -21.84 33.10
CA GLU A 211 37.23 -21.55 34.54
C GLU A 211 37.52 -22.80 35.37
N LYS A 212 37.00 -23.96 34.95
CA LYS A 212 37.27 -25.25 35.59
C LYS A 212 38.53 -25.96 35.07
N GLY A 213 39.18 -25.42 34.04
CA GLY A 213 40.37 -26.03 33.42
C GLY A 213 40.10 -27.40 32.78
N LYS A 214 38.87 -27.63 32.31
CA LYS A 214 38.42 -28.90 31.71
C LYS A 214 38.00 -28.70 30.25
N GLN A 215 37.91 -29.79 29.49
CA GLN A 215 37.30 -29.78 28.16
C GLN A 215 35.78 -29.52 28.26
N LEU A 216 35.18 -29.00 27.18
CA LEU A 216 33.75 -28.66 27.17
C LEU A 216 32.87 -29.88 27.45
N GLU A 217 33.18 -31.02 26.83
CA GLU A 217 32.45 -32.28 26.96
C GLU A 217 32.47 -32.80 28.40
N GLU A 218 33.55 -32.53 29.15
CA GLU A 218 33.75 -32.99 30.53
C GLU A 218 33.00 -32.14 31.58
N VAL A 219 32.52 -30.95 31.19
CA VAL A 219 31.76 -30.05 32.08
C VAL A 219 30.31 -29.89 31.68
N MET A 220 29.86 -30.50 30.57
CA MET A 220 28.49 -30.34 30.08
C MET A 220 27.42 -30.81 31.09
N GLU A 221 27.61 -31.97 31.71
CA GLU A 221 26.67 -32.47 32.74
C GLU A 221 26.61 -31.51 33.94
N GLU A 222 27.77 -31.07 34.42
CA GLU A 222 27.87 -30.12 35.53
C GLU A 222 27.31 -28.73 35.16
N TRP A 223 27.49 -28.30 33.91
CA TRP A 223 26.94 -27.06 33.38
C TRP A 223 25.42 -27.10 33.36
N VAL A 224 24.82 -28.20 32.91
CA VAL A 224 23.37 -28.39 32.86
C VAL A 224 22.76 -28.35 34.26
N GLU A 225 23.38 -28.97 35.26
CA GLU A 225 22.90 -28.95 36.64
C GLU A 225 22.95 -27.55 37.26
N VAL A 226 24.05 -26.82 37.06
CA VAL A 226 24.25 -25.49 37.66
C VAL A 226 23.49 -24.39 36.92
N ASN A 227 23.20 -24.57 35.63
CA ASN A 227 22.63 -23.54 34.75
C ASN A 227 21.29 -23.97 34.14
N ALA A 228 20.41 -24.55 34.96
CA ALA A 228 19.11 -25.08 34.50
C ALA A 228 18.27 -24.09 33.67
N GLN A 229 18.28 -22.79 34.00
CA GLN A 229 17.56 -21.77 33.22
C GLN A 229 18.18 -21.53 31.84
N GLN A 230 19.51 -21.53 31.73
CA GLN A 230 20.27 -21.41 30.49
C GLN A 230 20.04 -22.63 29.61
N THR A 231 20.10 -23.83 30.18
CA THR A 231 19.84 -25.08 29.44
C THR A 231 18.40 -25.12 28.94
N LYS A 232 17.42 -24.67 29.74
CA LYS A 232 16.04 -24.53 29.28
C LYS A 232 15.93 -23.56 28.10
N ARG A 233 16.61 -22.41 28.14
CA ARG A 233 16.65 -21.46 27.02
C ARG A 233 17.29 -22.05 25.76
N ALA A 234 18.40 -22.77 25.90
CA ALA A 234 19.05 -23.47 24.80
C ALA A 234 18.11 -24.52 24.17
N GLY A 235 17.40 -25.30 24.99
CA GLY A 235 16.39 -26.25 24.50
C GLY A 235 15.29 -25.57 23.69
N LEU A 236 14.73 -24.48 24.20
CA LEU A 236 13.70 -23.71 23.49
C LEU A 236 14.22 -23.11 22.18
N ALA A 237 15.48 -22.67 22.14
CA ALA A 237 16.12 -22.16 20.93
C ALA A 237 16.33 -23.28 19.89
N VAL A 238 16.67 -24.50 20.32
CA VAL A 238 16.70 -25.68 19.44
C VAL A 238 15.31 -25.97 18.87
N ASP A 239 14.26 -25.90 19.69
CA ASP A 239 12.89 -26.09 19.20
C ASP A 239 12.49 -25.02 18.18
N ASP A 240 12.85 -23.76 18.41
CA ASP A 240 12.66 -22.65 17.47
C ASP A 240 13.39 -22.88 16.13
N MET A 241 14.62 -23.40 16.18
CA MET A 241 15.41 -23.63 14.99
C MET A 241 14.96 -24.85 14.18
N LEU A 242 14.62 -25.95 14.85
CA LEU A 242 14.58 -27.28 14.23
C LEU A 242 13.27 -28.05 14.43
N ARG A 243 12.38 -27.63 15.34
CA ARG A 243 11.15 -28.39 15.68
C ARG A 243 9.89 -27.54 15.64
N GLY A 244 9.86 -26.60 14.70
CA GLY A 244 8.67 -25.79 14.42
C GLY A 244 8.31 -24.82 15.54
N GLY A 245 9.21 -24.61 16.50
CA GLY A 245 8.94 -23.80 17.67
C GLY A 245 8.53 -22.36 17.32
N ILE A 246 9.08 -21.78 16.26
CA ILE A 246 8.69 -20.43 15.83
C ILE A 246 7.21 -20.29 15.48
N ALA A 247 6.52 -21.41 15.18
CA ALA A 247 5.08 -21.44 14.97
C ALA A 247 4.29 -21.53 16.28
N ASN A 248 4.90 -21.88 17.43
CA ASN A 248 4.22 -22.02 18.72
C ASN A 248 3.83 -20.65 19.29
N VAL A 249 2.56 -20.29 19.09
CA VAL A 249 1.96 -19.02 19.51
C VAL A 249 1.80 -18.95 21.03
N SER A 250 1.55 -20.09 21.68
CA SER A 250 1.38 -20.16 23.14
C SER A 250 2.65 -19.77 23.89
N ARG A 251 3.80 -20.07 23.30
CA ARG A 251 5.10 -19.71 23.86
C ARG A 251 5.50 -18.28 23.56
N HIS A 252 5.22 -17.81 22.35
CA HIS A 252 5.77 -16.54 21.83
C HIS A 252 4.85 -15.33 22.06
N THR A 253 3.65 -15.55 22.59
CA THR A 253 2.69 -14.48 22.89
C THR A 253 2.14 -14.60 24.31
N LYS A 254 1.54 -13.52 24.82
CA LYS A 254 0.83 -13.51 26.11
C LYS A 254 -0.69 -13.72 25.95
N LEU A 255 -1.13 -14.17 24.77
CA LEU A 255 -2.55 -14.32 24.48
C LEU A 255 -3.16 -15.45 25.34
N PRO A 256 -4.35 -15.25 25.92
CA PRO A 256 -5.00 -16.28 26.73
C PRO A 256 -5.27 -17.56 25.95
N SER A 257 -5.18 -18.72 26.61
CA SER A 257 -5.46 -20.01 25.98
C SER A 257 -6.88 -20.09 25.41
N GLU A 258 -7.88 -19.48 26.07
CA GLU A 258 -9.26 -19.43 25.54
C GLU A 258 -9.35 -18.64 24.24
N PHE A 259 -8.61 -17.53 24.13
CA PHE A 259 -8.51 -16.75 22.89
C PHE A 259 -7.87 -17.58 21.76
N LEU A 260 -6.76 -18.25 22.06
CA LEU A 260 -6.07 -19.11 21.07
C LEU A 260 -6.92 -20.30 20.65
N ALA A 261 -7.71 -20.87 21.56
CA ALA A 261 -8.62 -21.98 21.27
C ALA A 261 -9.70 -21.62 20.23
N ASP A 262 -10.25 -20.41 20.31
CA ASP A 262 -11.26 -19.94 19.35
C ASP A 262 -10.70 -19.75 17.94
N LEU A 263 -9.40 -19.48 17.84
CA LEU A 263 -8.67 -19.34 16.57
C LEU A 263 -8.06 -20.66 16.09
N ALA A 264 -8.25 -21.77 16.81
CA ALA A 264 -7.58 -23.04 16.54
C ALA A 264 -8.54 -24.19 16.22
N TYR A 265 -8.09 -25.06 15.31
CA TYR A 265 -8.66 -26.40 15.15
C TYR A 265 -7.92 -27.41 16.03
N GLN A 266 -8.67 -28.33 16.62
CA GLN A 266 -8.13 -29.60 17.11
C GLN A 266 -7.97 -30.57 15.94
N ARG A 267 -7.07 -31.54 16.10
CA ARG A 267 -6.86 -32.59 15.09
C ARG A 267 -8.14 -33.40 14.85
N GLY A 268 -8.61 -33.41 13.61
CA GLY A 268 -9.85 -34.10 13.23
C GLY A 268 -11.13 -33.28 13.41
N GLU A 269 -11.05 -32.01 13.81
CA GLU A 269 -12.23 -31.15 14.00
C GLU A 269 -12.81 -30.66 12.65
N GLU A 270 -11.97 -30.37 11.65
CA GLU A 270 -12.41 -29.87 10.34
C GLU A 270 -12.62 -31.02 9.34
N VAL A 271 -13.85 -31.54 9.26
CA VAL A 271 -14.13 -32.71 8.40
C VAL A 271 -14.46 -32.36 6.95
N ASP A 272 -14.71 -31.08 6.65
CA ASP A 272 -15.23 -30.67 5.35
C ASP A 272 -14.14 -30.75 4.28
N PHE A 273 -12.92 -30.25 4.52
CA PHE A 273 -11.94 -30.03 3.45
C PHE A 273 -11.61 -31.28 2.62
N PHE A 274 -11.51 -32.44 3.26
CA PHE A 274 -11.27 -33.73 2.58
C PHE A 274 -12.53 -34.61 2.42
N SER A 275 -13.72 -34.11 2.75
CA SER A 275 -14.96 -34.87 2.53
C SER A 275 -15.19 -35.13 1.03
N ASP A 276 -16.01 -36.13 0.71
CA ASP A 276 -16.42 -36.37 -0.68
C ASP A 276 -17.06 -35.12 -1.31
N GLY A 277 -16.76 -34.90 -2.60
CA GLY A 277 -17.19 -33.75 -3.38
C GLY A 277 -16.28 -33.44 -4.57
N ASP A 278 -16.71 -32.51 -5.41
CA ASP A 278 -16.01 -32.15 -6.66
C ASP A 278 -14.60 -31.61 -6.39
N TYR A 279 -14.44 -30.79 -5.34
CA TYR A 279 -13.19 -30.12 -5.00
C TYR A 279 -12.47 -30.70 -3.77
N SER A 280 -12.80 -31.92 -3.36
CA SER A 280 -12.23 -32.59 -2.17
C SER A 280 -10.70 -32.51 -2.12
N GLY A 281 -10.16 -31.93 -1.04
CA GLY A 281 -8.71 -31.75 -0.81
C GLY A 281 -8.02 -30.73 -1.72
N THR A 282 -8.72 -30.13 -2.69
CA THR A 282 -8.12 -29.21 -3.65
C THR A 282 -8.10 -27.77 -3.14
N PRO A 283 -7.26 -26.87 -3.71
CA PRO A 283 -7.21 -25.46 -3.30
C PRO A 283 -8.52 -24.72 -3.52
N TYR A 284 -9.41 -25.22 -4.38
CA TYR A 284 -10.73 -24.64 -4.65
C TYR A 284 -11.80 -25.06 -3.67
N ARG A 285 -11.45 -25.86 -2.65
CA ARG A 285 -12.25 -25.99 -1.44
C ARG A 285 -11.76 -24.98 -0.40
N THR A 286 -12.67 -24.48 0.43
CA THR A 286 -12.29 -23.53 1.49
C THR A 286 -11.28 -24.16 2.43
N LEU A 287 -10.05 -23.62 2.43
CA LEU A 287 -8.99 -24.05 3.32
C LEU A 287 -9.38 -23.82 4.79
N PRO A 288 -9.13 -24.79 5.69
CA PRO A 288 -9.39 -24.66 7.12
C PRO A 288 -8.76 -23.40 7.74
N ALA A 289 -7.52 -23.07 7.36
CA ALA A 289 -6.77 -21.93 7.88
C ALA A 289 -7.47 -20.57 7.69
N ARG A 290 -8.37 -20.45 6.71
CA ARG A 290 -9.17 -19.23 6.47
C ARG A 290 -10.31 -19.05 7.48
N LYS A 291 -10.71 -20.12 8.18
CA LYS A 291 -11.76 -20.12 9.22
C LYS A 291 -11.11 -19.97 10.60
N LYS A 292 -10.18 -20.86 10.91
CA LYS A 292 -9.39 -20.88 12.14
C LYS A 292 -7.92 -21.11 11.74
N PRO A 293 -7.05 -20.10 11.89
CA PRO A 293 -5.69 -20.14 11.36
C PRO A 293 -4.67 -20.90 12.22
N LEU A 294 -5.06 -21.34 13.42
CA LEU A 294 -4.17 -22.07 14.33
C LEU A 294 -4.53 -23.57 14.39
N ILE A 295 -3.56 -24.37 14.78
CA ILE A 295 -3.75 -25.79 15.13
C ILE A 295 -3.37 -26.00 16.59
N LYS A 296 -4.22 -26.71 17.34
CA LYS A 296 -3.86 -27.20 18.68
C LYS A 296 -3.05 -28.48 18.54
N LEU A 297 -1.82 -28.47 19.06
CA LEU A 297 -0.96 -29.65 19.18
C LEU A 297 -0.61 -29.82 20.67
N ASN A 298 -1.00 -30.96 21.24
CA ASN A 298 -0.92 -31.18 22.69
C ASN A 298 -1.67 -30.07 23.45
N GLU A 299 -0.99 -29.36 24.36
CA GLU A 299 -1.57 -28.23 25.10
C GLU A 299 -1.35 -26.86 24.43
N ASP A 300 -0.51 -26.81 23.39
CA ASP A 300 -0.07 -25.57 22.75
C ASP A 300 -0.79 -25.32 21.42
N TYR A 301 -0.70 -24.07 20.95
CA TYR A 301 -1.32 -23.57 19.73
C TYR A 301 -0.26 -23.09 18.74
N TYR A 302 -0.39 -23.54 17.50
CA TYR A 302 0.60 -23.33 16.45
C TYR A 302 0.02 -22.58 15.25
N ALA A 303 0.69 -21.51 14.83
CA ALA A 303 0.46 -20.82 13.57
C ALA A 303 1.27 -21.52 12.47
N VAL A 304 0.70 -22.59 11.92
CA VAL A 304 1.36 -23.43 10.90
C VAL A 304 1.78 -22.58 9.69
N ASP A 305 0.86 -21.81 9.12
CA ASP A 305 1.16 -20.77 8.13
C ASP A 305 1.11 -19.39 8.81
N PRO A 306 2.20 -18.58 8.72
CA PRO A 306 2.28 -17.33 9.45
C PRO A 306 1.43 -16.21 8.81
N CYS A 307 0.98 -16.35 7.57
CA CYS A 307 0.17 -15.32 6.92
C CYS A 307 -1.32 -15.45 7.24
N PHE A 308 -1.88 -16.65 7.34
CA PHE A 308 -3.31 -16.84 7.57
C PHE A 308 -3.77 -16.32 8.92
N ILE A 309 -2.96 -16.44 9.97
CA ILE A 309 -3.28 -15.80 11.26
C ILE A 309 -3.36 -14.28 11.12
N ARG A 310 -2.56 -13.68 10.24
CA ARG A 310 -2.58 -12.23 9.98
C ARG A 310 -3.78 -11.85 9.08
N ASP A 311 -4.00 -12.60 8.01
CA ASP A 311 -5.05 -12.34 7.01
C ASP A 311 -6.47 -12.70 7.49
N ALA A 312 -6.62 -13.75 8.29
CA ALA A 312 -7.90 -14.28 8.75
C ALA A 312 -8.15 -14.09 10.25
N GLY A 313 -7.12 -13.76 11.04
CA GLY A 313 -7.22 -13.60 12.50
C GLY A 313 -8.26 -12.57 12.91
N TYR A 314 -8.26 -11.40 12.26
CA TYR A 314 -9.27 -10.36 12.47
C TYR A 314 -10.69 -10.90 12.27
N ARG A 315 -10.98 -11.49 11.10
CA ARG A 315 -12.31 -12.03 10.78
C ARG A 315 -12.74 -13.13 11.74
N SER A 316 -11.83 -14.05 12.05
CA SER A 316 -12.09 -15.17 12.96
C SER A 316 -12.37 -14.68 14.39
N LEU A 317 -11.63 -13.67 14.85
CA LEU A 317 -11.87 -13.02 16.14
C LEU A 317 -13.27 -12.37 16.20
N LEU A 318 -13.62 -11.53 15.23
CA LEU A 318 -14.92 -10.85 15.24
C LEU A 318 -16.08 -11.86 15.13
N PHE A 319 -15.90 -12.93 14.36
CA PHE A 319 -16.88 -14.01 14.28
C PHE A 319 -17.11 -14.64 15.66
N ASN A 320 -16.04 -15.02 16.36
CA ASN A 320 -16.12 -15.67 17.68
C ASN A 320 -16.69 -14.72 18.75
N LEU A 321 -16.36 -13.42 18.71
CA LEU A 321 -16.98 -12.41 19.58
C LEU A 321 -18.50 -12.41 19.46
N LEU A 322 -19.01 -12.44 18.23
CA LEU A 322 -20.45 -12.46 17.97
C LEU A 322 -21.11 -13.79 18.33
N GLN A 323 -20.38 -14.91 18.29
CA GLN A 323 -20.88 -16.20 18.75
C GLN A 323 -20.99 -16.24 20.28
N LYS A 324 -19.98 -15.74 21.00
CA LYS A 324 -19.97 -15.72 22.47
C LYS A 324 -20.91 -14.68 23.06
N LYS A 325 -21.14 -13.55 22.37
CA LYS A 325 -22.04 -12.48 22.82
C LYS A 325 -23.01 -12.02 21.73
N PRO A 326 -24.03 -12.84 21.38
CA PRO A 326 -24.95 -12.54 20.28
C PRO A 326 -25.72 -11.23 20.43
N GLU A 327 -26.02 -10.80 21.66
CA GLU A 327 -26.68 -9.53 21.98
C GLU A 327 -25.84 -8.29 21.61
N TYR A 328 -24.53 -8.44 21.44
CA TYR A 328 -23.64 -7.37 21.02
C TYR A 328 -23.78 -7.00 19.54
N LYS A 329 -24.42 -7.85 18.73
CA LYS A 329 -24.43 -7.75 17.26
C LYS A 329 -24.83 -6.39 16.68
N GLU A 330 -25.82 -5.73 17.24
CA GLU A 330 -26.24 -4.41 16.73
C GLU A 330 -25.25 -3.31 17.14
N GLN A 331 -24.75 -3.32 18.38
CA GLN A 331 -23.70 -2.39 18.80
C GLN A 331 -22.38 -2.63 18.05
N PHE A 332 -22.07 -3.89 17.74
CA PHE A 332 -20.92 -4.26 16.94
C PHE A 332 -20.94 -3.60 15.57
N LYS A 333 -22.08 -3.68 14.85
CA LYS A 333 -22.24 -3.05 13.53
C LYS A 333 -22.09 -1.53 13.61
N GLU A 334 -22.71 -0.92 14.63
CA GLU A 334 -22.64 0.53 14.83
C GLU A 334 -21.20 0.99 15.07
N ARG A 335 -20.49 0.32 15.98
CA ARG A 335 -19.08 0.61 16.25
C ARG A 335 -18.26 0.44 14.96
N GLN A 336 -18.36 -0.70 14.29
CA GLN A 336 -17.65 -0.96 13.02
C GLN A 336 -17.91 0.10 11.96
N LYS A 337 -19.15 0.59 11.82
CA LYS A 337 -19.51 1.71 10.95
C LYS A 337 -18.68 2.93 11.34
N VAL A 338 -18.79 3.39 12.59
CA VAL A 338 -18.11 4.58 13.11
C VAL A 338 -16.59 4.51 12.89
N MET A 339 -15.95 3.39 13.24
CA MET A 339 -14.50 3.22 13.03
C MET A 339 -14.10 3.29 11.56
N SER A 340 -14.86 2.65 10.68
CA SER A 340 -14.55 2.61 9.26
C SER A 340 -14.71 3.98 8.58
N GLU A 341 -15.71 4.77 9.00
CA GLU A 341 -15.99 6.10 8.46
C GLU A 341 -14.97 7.14 8.94
N ALA A 342 -14.45 6.98 10.16
CA ALA A 342 -13.42 7.84 10.73
C ALA A 342 -11.98 7.49 10.30
N ALA A 343 -11.75 6.28 9.76
CA ALA A 343 -10.40 5.77 9.49
C ALA A 343 -9.54 6.64 8.58
N PHE A 344 -10.10 7.20 7.51
CA PHE A 344 -9.33 8.05 6.60
C PHE A 344 -8.77 9.30 7.30
N PRO A 345 -9.60 10.18 7.92
CA PRO A 345 -9.09 11.36 8.61
C PRO A 345 -8.29 11.05 9.88
N GLU A 346 -8.60 9.98 10.61
CA GLU A 346 -7.87 9.63 11.85
C GLU A 346 -6.47 9.08 11.58
N ILE A 347 -6.34 8.14 10.64
CA ILE A 347 -5.04 7.51 10.33
C ILE A 347 -4.11 8.50 9.63
N LEU A 348 -4.67 9.36 8.77
CA LEU A 348 -3.93 10.36 7.99
C LEU A 348 -3.97 11.76 8.61
N ALA A 349 -4.18 11.88 9.92
CA ALA A 349 -4.34 13.17 10.60
C ALA A 349 -3.17 14.15 10.33
N GLU A 350 -1.94 13.65 10.22
CA GLU A 350 -0.76 14.46 9.91
C GLU A 350 -0.77 14.93 8.43
N GLN A 351 -1.12 14.06 7.50
CA GLN A 351 -1.24 14.34 6.06
C GLN A 351 -2.45 15.21 5.74
N LEU A 352 -3.42 15.30 6.65
CA LEU A 352 -4.63 16.11 6.53
C LEU A 352 -4.63 17.30 7.50
N ALA A 353 -3.46 17.66 8.03
CA ALA A 353 -3.35 18.80 8.93
C ALA A 353 -3.86 20.09 8.26
N ASN A 354 -4.75 20.80 8.94
CA ASN A 354 -5.52 21.97 8.47
C ASN A 354 -6.64 21.65 7.44
N ALA A 355 -6.96 20.38 7.20
CA ALA A 355 -8.16 20.03 6.44
C ALA A 355 -9.43 20.35 7.25
N THR A 356 -10.50 20.69 6.54
CA THR A 356 -11.86 20.69 7.09
C THR A 356 -12.47 19.33 6.82
N VAL A 357 -12.84 18.61 7.88
CA VAL A 357 -13.43 17.27 7.81
C VAL A 357 -14.89 17.35 8.23
N TYR A 358 -15.78 16.86 7.38
CA TYR A 358 -17.19 16.65 7.69
C TYR A 358 -17.49 15.15 7.64
N GLN A 359 -18.16 14.64 8.68
CA GLN A 359 -18.65 13.26 8.75
C GLN A 359 -20.18 13.28 8.68
N GLU A 360 -20.76 12.21 8.13
CA GLU A 360 -22.20 12.05 7.90
C GLU A 360 -22.81 13.26 7.16
N VAL A 361 -22.34 13.49 5.93
CA VAL A 361 -22.71 14.66 5.12
C VAL A 361 -24.01 14.41 4.36
N TYR A 362 -25.03 15.23 4.65
CA TYR A 362 -26.33 15.16 4.01
C TYR A 362 -26.52 16.24 2.95
N TYR A 363 -27.25 15.88 1.89
CA TYR A 363 -27.60 16.76 0.77
C TYR A 363 -28.87 16.29 0.08
N LYS A 364 -29.47 17.17 -0.73
CA LYS A 364 -30.64 16.82 -1.55
C LYS A 364 -30.19 16.37 -2.92
N ASP A 365 -30.45 15.11 -3.25
CA ASP A 365 -30.16 14.55 -4.57
C ASP A 365 -30.81 15.42 -5.66
N PRO A 366 -30.04 15.91 -6.64
CA PRO A 366 -30.54 16.82 -7.67
C PRO A 366 -31.65 16.18 -8.52
N LYS A 367 -31.64 14.85 -8.70
CA LYS A 367 -32.61 14.09 -9.51
C LYS A 367 -33.87 13.75 -8.71
N THR A 368 -33.71 13.13 -7.53
CA THR A 368 -34.85 12.61 -6.76
C THR A 368 -35.43 13.61 -5.75
N LYS A 369 -34.68 14.67 -5.42
CA LYS A 369 -34.98 15.64 -4.35
C LYS A 369 -35.08 15.02 -2.95
N GLN A 370 -34.71 13.76 -2.78
CA GLN A 370 -34.63 13.08 -1.50
C GLN A 370 -33.31 13.39 -0.81
N TRP A 371 -33.30 13.26 0.52
CA TRP A 371 -32.06 13.34 1.28
C TRP A 371 -31.17 12.13 0.99
N ALA A 372 -29.91 12.41 0.73
CA ALA A 372 -28.84 11.46 0.56
C ALA A 372 -27.73 11.77 1.57
N GLU A 373 -26.96 10.75 1.91
CA GLU A 373 -25.85 10.78 2.86
C GLU A 373 -24.57 10.32 2.15
N ASN A 374 -23.45 10.93 2.55
CA ASN A 374 -22.09 10.47 2.31
C ASN A 374 -21.35 10.35 3.64
N ASP A 375 -20.39 9.42 3.71
CA ASP A 375 -19.76 9.06 4.97
C ASP A 375 -18.78 10.15 5.44
N THR A 376 -17.75 10.47 4.65
CA THR A 376 -16.72 11.46 5.04
C THR A 376 -16.30 12.36 3.87
N LEU A 377 -16.32 13.67 4.10
CA LEU A 377 -15.85 14.70 3.17
C LEU A 377 -14.66 15.45 3.78
N VAL A 378 -13.52 15.42 3.10
CA VAL A 378 -12.28 16.10 3.53
C VAL A 378 -11.91 17.18 2.52
N LEU A 379 -11.72 18.41 2.99
CA LEU A 379 -11.38 19.58 2.19
C LEU A 379 -10.03 20.14 2.63
N ILE A 380 -9.05 20.19 1.75
CA ILE A 380 -7.73 20.76 2.03
C ILE A 380 -7.26 21.61 0.85
N ASP A 381 -7.14 22.92 1.07
CA ASP A 381 -6.79 23.91 0.04
C ASP A 381 -7.65 23.77 -1.24
N ASP A 382 -7.06 23.38 -2.38
CA ASP A 382 -7.74 23.15 -3.65
C ASP A 382 -8.03 21.66 -3.94
N VAL A 383 -8.03 20.81 -2.91
CA VAL A 383 -8.24 19.36 -2.99
C VAL A 383 -9.44 18.91 -2.13
N LEU A 384 -10.29 18.06 -2.72
CA LEU A 384 -11.44 17.45 -2.07
C LEU A 384 -11.31 15.92 -2.12
N TYR A 385 -11.45 15.26 -0.97
CA TYR A 385 -11.61 13.82 -0.88
C TYR A 385 -13.04 13.51 -0.43
N LEU A 386 -13.73 12.68 -1.20
CA LEU A 386 -15.02 12.11 -0.80
C LEU A 386 -14.81 10.63 -0.51
N VAL A 387 -14.89 10.25 0.75
CA VAL A 387 -14.59 8.89 1.22
C VAL A 387 -15.90 8.20 1.59
N GLU A 388 -16.14 7.06 0.97
CA GLU A 388 -17.25 6.15 1.24
C GLU A 388 -16.70 4.87 1.86
N ALA A 389 -16.86 4.74 3.18
CA ALA A 389 -16.40 3.59 3.93
C ALA A 389 -17.38 2.42 3.79
N LYS A 390 -16.83 1.21 3.71
CA LYS A 390 -17.60 -0.02 3.62
C LYS A 390 -17.01 -1.03 4.61
N ALA A 391 -17.66 -1.12 5.77
CA ALA A 391 -17.32 -2.06 6.85
C ALA A 391 -17.62 -3.54 6.51
N GLY A 392 -18.12 -3.84 5.31
CA GLY A 392 -18.37 -5.20 4.87
C GLY A 392 -17.06 -5.97 4.64
N ALA A 393 -17.00 -7.22 5.11
CA ALA A 393 -15.84 -8.08 4.85
C ALA A 393 -15.72 -8.38 3.35
N ALA A 394 -14.56 -8.06 2.76
CA ALA A 394 -14.32 -8.15 1.33
C ALA A 394 -14.04 -9.57 0.82
N ALA A 395 -13.40 -10.39 1.64
CA ALA A 395 -13.15 -11.78 1.31
C ALA A 395 -14.30 -12.64 1.80
N THR A 396 -15.06 -13.23 0.88
CA THR A 396 -15.88 -14.38 1.26
C THR A 396 -14.93 -15.51 1.67
N ILE A 397 -15.20 -16.18 2.79
CA ILE A 397 -14.45 -17.37 3.22
C ILE A 397 -14.69 -18.54 2.23
N ALA A 398 -15.67 -18.41 1.35
CA ALA A 398 -15.99 -19.38 0.32
C ALA A 398 -15.03 -19.25 -0.88
N SER A 399 -14.63 -20.39 -1.43
CA SER A 399 -13.88 -20.41 -2.69
C SER A 399 -14.68 -19.74 -3.83
N PRO A 400 -14.03 -18.97 -4.70
CA PRO A 400 -14.67 -18.38 -5.88
C PRO A 400 -15.22 -19.43 -6.85
N GLU A 401 -14.67 -20.65 -6.83
CA GLU A 401 -15.18 -21.76 -7.63
C GLU A 401 -16.52 -22.31 -7.08
N LEU A 402 -16.68 -22.33 -5.75
CA LEU A 402 -17.90 -22.85 -5.11
C LEU A 402 -19.06 -21.84 -5.17
N ASP A 403 -18.77 -20.54 -5.07
CA ASP A 403 -19.78 -19.50 -5.05
C ASP A 403 -19.28 -18.18 -5.65
N PHE A 404 -19.04 -18.19 -6.97
CA PHE A 404 -18.62 -16.97 -7.66
C PHE A 404 -19.67 -15.85 -7.56
N LYS A 405 -20.97 -16.18 -7.45
CA LYS A 405 -22.03 -15.18 -7.29
C LYS A 405 -21.86 -14.34 -6.03
N ARG A 406 -21.47 -14.96 -4.91
CA ARG A 406 -21.20 -14.24 -3.66
C ARG A 406 -19.96 -13.35 -3.77
N HIS A 407 -18.93 -13.78 -4.49
CA HIS A 407 -17.77 -12.94 -4.82
C HIS A 407 -18.20 -11.74 -5.69
N SER A 408 -18.97 -11.98 -6.77
CA SER A 408 -19.54 -10.92 -7.61
C SER A 408 -20.38 -9.93 -6.79
N GLN A 409 -21.19 -10.42 -5.86
CA GLN A 409 -22.02 -9.58 -4.99
C GLN A 409 -21.16 -8.75 -4.03
N SER A 410 -20.08 -9.31 -3.49
CA SER A 410 -19.14 -8.59 -2.61
C SER A 410 -18.45 -7.45 -3.38
N ILE A 411 -18.01 -7.69 -4.62
CA ILE A 411 -17.49 -6.64 -5.53
C ILE A 411 -18.54 -5.54 -5.75
N LYS A 412 -19.78 -5.92 -6.06
CA LYS A 412 -20.90 -4.98 -6.27
C LYS A 412 -21.18 -4.16 -5.00
N ASP A 413 -21.09 -4.77 -3.83
CA ASP A 413 -21.42 -4.14 -2.55
C ASP A 413 -20.33 -3.21 -2.03
N LEU A 414 -19.06 -3.55 -2.23
CA LEU A 414 -17.93 -2.77 -1.71
C LEU A 414 -17.47 -1.68 -2.67
N ILE A 415 -17.44 -1.99 -3.98
CA ILE A 415 -16.95 -1.05 -4.98
C ILE A 415 -18.10 -0.28 -5.62
N LEU A 416 -19.11 -0.97 -6.19
CA LEU A 416 -20.14 -0.28 -6.98
C LEU A 416 -21.09 0.57 -6.15
N LYS A 417 -21.41 0.18 -4.91
CA LYS A 417 -22.24 1.03 -4.02
C LYS A 417 -21.51 2.31 -3.63
N ALA A 418 -20.26 2.20 -3.17
CA ALA A 418 -19.40 3.34 -2.84
C ALA A 418 -19.25 4.28 -4.05
N TYR A 419 -18.98 3.71 -5.23
CA TYR A 419 -18.90 4.46 -6.48
C TYR A 419 -20.17 5.25 -6.77
N LYS A 420 -21.36 4.62 -6.67
CA LYS A 420 -22.65 5.29 -6.93
C LYS A 420 -22.98 6.38 -5.91
N GLN A 421 -22.58 6.20 -4.64
CA GLN A 421 -22.74 7.24 -3.62
C GLN A 421 -21.87 8.45 -3.95
N CYS A 422 -20.62 8.22 -4.38
CA CYS A 422 -19.74 9.28 -4.87
C CYS A 422 -20.31 9.97 -6.13
N GLU A 423 -20.75 9.19 -7.13
CA GLU A 423 -21.35 9.70 -8.36
C GLU A 423 -22.49 10.68 -8.07
N ARG A 424 -23.41 10.28 -7.19
CA ARG A 424 -24.55 11.11 -6.79
C ARG A 424 -24.13 12.43 -6.13
N PHE A 425 -23.09 12.42 -5.30
CA PHE A 425 -22.58 13.65 -4.68
C PHE A 425 -21.88 14.56 -5.69
N PHE A 426 -21.08 14.01 -6.60
CA PHE A 426 -20.40 14.80 -7.63
C PHE A 426 -21.41 15.45 -8.59
N GLU A 427 -22.48 14.75 -8.95
CA GLU A 427 -23.62 15.33 -9.67
C GLU A 427 -24.30 16.46 -8.88
N TYR A 428 -24.45 16.30 -7.56
CA TYR A 428 -24.96 17.35 -6.68
C TYR A 428 -24.04 18.58 -6.64
N LEU A 429 -22.75 18.38 -6.39
CA LEU A 429 -21.74 19.45 -6.35
C LEU A 429 -21.68 20.23 -7.67
N LYS A 430 -21.93 19.57 -8.81
CA LYS A 430 -21.99 20.21 -10.13
C LYS A 430 -23.34 20.86 -10.46
N SER A 431 -24.38 20.61 -9.67
CA SER A 431 -25.75 21.04 -9.99
C SER A 431 -25.99 22.54 -9.86
N ALA A 432 -25.15 23.24 -9.11
CA ALA A 432 -25.15 24.69 -8.95
C ALA A 432 -23.72 25.22 -8.79
N ASP A 433 -23.55 26.55 -8.89
CA ASP A 433 -22.26 27.22 -8.64
C ASP A 433 -21.83 27.09 -7.18
N GLU A 434 -22.79 27.18 -6.26
CA GLU A 434 -22.62 26.96 -4.83
C GLU A 434 -23.74 26.04 -4.32
N VAL A 435 -23.39 25.02 -3.54
CA VAL A 435 -24.32 24.06 -2.93
C VAL A 435 -24.16 24.04 -1.42
N SER A 436 -25.25 23.85 -0.68
CA SER A 436 -25.20 23.69 0.79
C SER A 436 -25.02 22.23 1.19
N ILE A 437 -24.29 21.97 2.25
CA ILE A 437 -24.17 20.65 2.89
C ILE A 437 -24.74 20.70 4.30
N PHE A 438 -25.25 19.57 4.78
CA PHE A 438 -26.02 19.49 6.02
C PHE A 438 -25.52 18.36 6.91
N ASN A 439 -25.80 18.46 8.22
CA ASN A 439 -25.73 17.36 9.17
C ASN A 439 -27.13 17.11 9.76
N LEU A 440 -27.39 15.88 10.22
CA LEU A 440 -28.63 15.50 10.89
C LEU A 440 -28.47 15.65 12.41
N VAL A 441 -29.01 16.73 12.98
CA VAL A 441 -28.98 17.01 14.42
C VAL A 441 -30.39 16.90 14.99
N ASN A 442 -30.59 15.98 15.94
CA ASN A 442 -31.90 15.74 16.58
C ASN A 442 -33.05 15.53 15.56
N GLY A 443 -32.78 14.84 14.46
CA GLY A 443 -33.75 14.57 13.39
C GLY A 443 -34.03 15.76 12.45
N LYS A 444 -33.29 16.87 12.56
CA LYS A 444 -33.37 18.02 11.65
C LYS A 444 -32.08 18.18 10.86
N TYR A 445 -32.22 18.50 9.58
CA TYR A 445 -31.09 18.81 8.72
C TYR A 445 -30.67 20.27 8.94
N GLU A 446 -29.49 20.46 9.50
CA GLU A 446 -28.88 21.77 9.77
C GLU A 446 -27.74 22.01 8.77
N GLU A 447 -27.69 23.20 8.16
CA GLU A 447 -26.65 23.56 7.19
C GLU A 447 -25.30 23.73 7.91
N ILE A 448 -24.30 22.97 7.49
CA ILE A 448 -22.95 22.97 8.10
C ILE A 448 -21.91 23.68 7.24
N GLY A 449 -22.23 23.96 5.97
CA GLY A 449 -21.31 24.62 5.06
C GLY A 449 -21.83 24.74 3.66
N LYS A 450 -21.04 25.39 2.81
CA LYS A 450 -21.31 25.53 1.38
C LYS A 450 -20.06 25.23 0.58
N LEU A 451 -20.25 24.65 -0.60
CA LEU A 451 -19.17 24.20 -1.47
C LEU A 451 -19.39 24.76 -2.86
N ARG A 452 -18.29 25.11 -3.53
CA ARG A 452 -18.27 25.45 -4.95
C ARG A 452 -17.39 24.46 -5.68
N HIS A 453 -17.91 23.86 -6.74
CA HIS A 453 -17.11 22.96 -7.58
C HIS A 453 -15.84 23.64 -8.12
N SER A 454 -15.88 24.95 -8.37
CA SER A 454 -14.74 25.72 -8.91
C SER A 454 -13.57 25.86 -7.94
N ASP A 455 -13.78 25.63 -6.65
CA ASP A 455 -12.75 25.85 -5.63
C ASP A 455 -11.75 24.69 -5.58
N TYR A 456 -12.09 23.55 -6.18
CA TYR A 456 -11.28 22.33 -6.14
C TYR A 456 -10.68 22.00 -7.50
N ARG A 457 -9.36 22.01 -7.58
CA ARG A 457 -8.57 21.54 -8.73
C ARG A 457 -8.59 20.01 -8.81
N VAL A 458 -8.49 19.35 -7.65
CA VAL A 458 -8.44 17.89 -7.53
C VAL A 458 -9.60 17.43 -6.66
N MET A 459 -10.43 16.52 -7.19
CA MET A 459 -11.55 15.93 -6.45
C MET A 459 -11.47 14.41 -6.57
N ILE A 460 -11.36 13.70 -5.46
CA ILE A 460 -11.06 12.26 -5.44
C ILE A 460 -12.17 11.48 -4.77
N PRO A 461 -12.97 10.72 -5.53
CA PRO A 461 -13.93 9.78 -4.98
C PRO A 461 -13.22 8.50 -4.55
N ILE A 462 -13.35 8.14 -3.27
CA ILE A 462 -12.64 7.03 -2.62
C ILE A 462 -13.64 6.04 -2.03
N GLY A 463 -13.49 4.77 -2.36
CA GLY A 463 -14.09 3.67 -1.59
C GLY A 463 -13.08 3.12 -0.59
N LEU A 464 -13.42 3.15 0.70
CA LEU A 464 -12.55 2.67 1.78
C LEU A 464 -13.08 1.35 2.35
N THR A 465 -12.26 0.31 2.39
CA THR A 465 -12.59 -0.98 3.03
C THR A 465 -11.73 -1.20 4.29
N VAL A 466 -12.22 -2.02 5.22
CA VAL A 466 -11.43 -2.34 6.44
C VAL A 466 -10.21 -3.19 6.11
N GLU A 467 -10.38 -4.20 5.25
CA GLU A 467 -9.29 -5.09 4.84
C GLU A 467 -9.01 -4.91 3.36
N SER A 468 -7.78 -5.22 2.96
CA SER A 468 -7.38 -5.24 1.54
C SER A 468 -8.30 -6.15 0.72
N PHE A 469 -8.67 -5.64 -0.46
CA PHE A 469 -9.44 -6.35 -1.48
C PHE A 469 -8.65 -6.43 -2.80
N SER A 470 -7.35 -6.62 -2.70
CA SER A 470 -6.46 -6.83 -3.85
C SER A 470 -6.75 -8.19 -4.52
N PRO A 471 -6.65 -8.29 -5.87
CA PRO A 471 -6.36 -7.23 -6.84
C PRO A 471 -7.61 -6.45 -7.30
N PHE A 472 -8.79 -6.74 -6.74
CA PHE A 472 -10.05 -6.14 -7.21
C PHE A 472 -10.14 -4.63 -6.97
N SER A 473 -9.49 -4.11 -5.92
CA SER A 473 -9.35 -2.67 -5.70
C SER A 473 -8.64 -1.99 -6.88
N ALA A 474 -7.53 -2.57 -7.36
CA ALA A 474 -6.79 -2.11 -8.54
C ALA A 474 -7.53 -2.39 -9.87
N PHE A 475 -8.31 -3.47 -9.92
CA PHE A 475 -9.12 -3.87 -11.08
C PHE A 475 -10.46 -3.12 -11.19
N SER A 476 -10.85 -2.33 -10.19
CA SER A 476 -12.14 -1.61 -10.15
C SER A 476 -12.45 -0.81 -11.43
N LYS A 477 -11.43 -0.23 -12.07
CA LYS A 477 -11.52 0.50 -13.35
C LYS A 477 -11.92 -0.34 -14.58
N ASN A 478 -11.79 -1.65 -14.47
CA ASN A 478 -12.21 -2.60 -15.51
C ASN A 478 -13.67 -3.00 -15.34
N LEU A 479 -14.33 -2.68 -14.21
CA LEU A 479 -15.76 -2.88 -14.07
C LEU A 479 -16.52 -1.96 -15.05
N PRO A 480 -17.44 -2.48 -15.88
CA PRO A 480 -18.13 -1.69 -16.91
C PRO A 480 -18.88 -0.46 -16.37
N GLN A 481 -19.34 -0.53 -15.12
CA GLN A 481 -20.11 0.52 -14.46
C GLN A 481 -19.22 1.62 -13.87
N VAL A 482 -17.94 1.36 -13.62
CA VAL A 482 -17.02 2.34 -13.03
C VAL A 482 -16.40 3.17 -14.14
N LYS A 483 -16.74 4.46 -14.15
CA LYS A 483 -16.20 5.46 -15.09
C LYS A 483 -15.76 6.70 -14.32
N PRO A 484 -14.83 7.51 -14.86
CA PRO A 484 -14.49 8.79 -14.25
C PRO A 484 -15.74 9.64 -14.02
N LEU A 485 -15.98 10.03 -12.77
CA LEU A 485 -17.12 10.88 -12.38
C LEU A 485 -16.98 12.25 -13.05
N LEU A 486 -18.09 12.76 -13.59
CA LEU A 486 -18.11 13.96 -14.43
C LEU A 486 -17.15 13.90 -15.64
N GLY A 487 -16.72 12.69 -16.03
CA GLY A 487 -15.75 12.45 -17.11
C GLY A 487 -14.29 12.76 -16.73
N GLN A 488 -13.99 13.09 -15.47
CA GLN A 488 -12.66 13.55 -15.05
C GLN A 488 -12.14 12.85 -13.79
N HIS A 489 -13.00 12.56 -12.82
CA HIS A 489 -12.57 12.13 -11.49
C HIS A 489 -12.68 10.61 -11.33
N SER A 490 -11.56 9.91 -11.55
CA SER A 490 -11.50 8.46 -11.43
C SER A 490 -11.69 8.01 -9.98
N PHE A 491 -12.46 6.93 -9.80
CA PHE A 491 -12.68 6.28 -8.52
C PHE A 491 -11.44 5.52 -8.04
N VAL A 492 -11.10 5.69 -6.77
CA VAL A 492 -9.97 5.01 -6.12
C VAL A 492 -10.53 4.11 -5.02
N SER A 493 -10.07 2.85 -4.98
CA SER A 493 -10.41 1.90 -3.92
C SER A 493 -9.16 1.62 -3.11
N ILE A 494 -9.22 1.85 -1.80
CA ILE A 494 -8.13 1.62 -0.85
C ILE A 494 -8.67 0.97 0.42
N SER A 495 -7.79 0.38 1.21
CA SER A 495 -8.12 -0.24 2.49
C SER A 495 -7.45 0.48 3.67
N ILE A 496 -7.92 0.22 4.89
CA ILE A 496 -7.26 0.70 6.12
C ILE A 496 -5.81 0.19 6.19
N ASP A 497 -5.54 -1.03 5.73
CA ASP A 497 -4.18 -1.58 5.62
C ASP A 497 -3.28 -0.66 4.77
N ASP A 498 -3.79 -0.19 3.63
CA ASP A 498 -3.06 0.72 2.74
C ASP A 498 -2.79 2.07 3.40
N LEU A 499 -3.74 2.59 4.18
CA LEU A 499 -3.60 3.88 4.87
C LEU A 499 -2.40 3.90 5.83
N PHE A 500 -2.12 2.81 6.56
CA PHE A 500 -0.96 2.73 7.45
C PHE A 500 0.39 2.76 6.72
N VAL A 501 0.42 2.22 5.51
CA VAL A 501 1.60 2.29 4.63
C VAL A 501 1.74 3.70 4.05
N LEU A 502 0.67 4.26 3.50
CA LEU A 502 0.66 5.62 2.94
C LEU A 502 1.04 6.68 3.98
N LYS A 503 0.52 6.57 5.21
CA LYS A 503 0.87 7.44 6.35
C LYS A 503 2.39 7.53 6.57
N ARG A 504 3.11 6.43 6.43
CA ARG A 504 4.57 6.40 6.63
C ARG A 504 5.33 6.88 5.41
N MET A 505 4.93 6.40 4.24
CA MET A 505 5.67 6.64 3.00
C MET A 505 5.44 8.06 2.45
N LEU A 506 4.35 8.73 2.86
CA LEU A 506 3.94 10.05 2.40
C LEU A 506 3.73 10.97 3.62
N PRO A 507 4.80 11.41 4.30
CA PRO A 507 4.71 12.01 5.64
C PRO A 507 4.16 13.44 5.68
N THR A 508 4.00 14.13 4.55
CA THR A 508 3.51 15.52 4.54
C THR A 508 2.24 15.66 3.69
N PRO A 509 1.37 16.66 3.97
CA PRO A 509 0.16 16.86 3.18
C PRO A 509 0.43 17.11 1.69
N GLY A 510 1.52 17.81 1.35
CA GLY A 510 1.92 18.04 -0.04
C GLY A 510 2.31 16.75 -0.77
N ILE A 511 3.11 15.90 -0.13
CA ILE A 511 3.52 14.60 -0.72
C ILE A 511 2.30 13.69 -0.91
N PHE A 512 1.43 13.60 0.11
CA PHE A 512 0.22 12.78 0.07
C PHE A 512 -0.77 13.28 -1.00
N SER A 513 -1.04 14.58 -1.05
CA SER A 513 -1.96 15.17 -2.02
C SER A 513 -1.49 14.95 -3.46
N HIS A 514 -0.19 15.14 -3.71
CA HIS A 514 0.40 14.90 -5.02
C HIS A 514 0.37 13.41 -5.41
N TYR A 515 0.66 12.48 -4.48
CA TYR A 515 0.48 11.05 -4.71
C TYR A 515 -0.96 10.73 -5.14
N MET A 516 -1.94 11.26 -4.42
CA MET A 516 -3.35 10.99 -4.70
C MET A 516 -3.80 11.57 -6.06
N GLU A 517 -3.25 12.71 -6.49
CA GLU A 517 -3.44 13.25 -7.85
C GLU A 517 -2.91 12.28 -8.93
N VAL A 518 -1.69 11.77 -8.76
CA VAL A 518 -1.09 10.74 -9.64
C VAL A 518 -1.91 9.44 -9.63
N ARG A 519 -2.34 9.02 -8.44
CA ARG A 519 -3.12 7.79 -8.23
C ARG A 519 -4.50 7.85 -8.89
N GLN A 520 -5.15 9.01 -8.89
CA GLN A 520 -6.38 9.25 -9.62
C GLN A 520 -6.17 9.19 -11.14
N ALA A 521 -5.09 9.80 -11.63
CA ALA A 521 -4.79 9.82 -13.07
C ALA A 521 -4.68 8.40 -13.64
N ILE A 522 -3.92 7.52 -12.97
CA ILE A 522 -3.75 6.12 -13.39
C ILE A 522 -5.01 5.25 -13.17
N ALA A 523 -5.86 5.59 -12.18
CA ALA A 523 -7.14 4.90 -11.99
C ALA A 523 -8.08 5.06 -13.21
N GLY A 524 -7.90 6.10 -14.02
CA GLY A 524 -8.64 6.30 -15.28
C GLY A 524 -8.10 5.51 -16.48
N VAL A 525 -6.92 4.89 -16.37
CA VAL A 525 -6.23 4.21 -17.47
C VAL A 525 -6.51 2.72 -17.43
N LYS A 526 -7.41 2.25 -18.31
CA LYS A 526 -7.78 0.83 -18.41
C LYS A 526 -6.64 -0.08 -18.86
N GLN A 527 -5.75 0.44 -19.71
CA GLN A 527 -4.67 -0.34 -20.31
C GLN A 527 -3.45 -0.54 -19.40
N GLY A 528 -3.33 0.20 -18.29
CA GLY A 528 -2.24 0.02 -17.33
C GLY A 528 -2.63 -0.97 -16.24
N LEU A 529 -1.98 -2.12 -16.15
CA LEU A 529 -2.21 -3.10 -15.09
C LEU A 529 -1.11 -2.99 -14.03
N LEU A 530 -1.49 -2.53 -12.84
CA LEU A 530 -0.74 -2.59 -11.59
C LEU A 530 -1.55 -3.49 -10.66
N PHE A 531 -0.89 -4.38 -9.91
CA PHE A 531 -1.58 -5.48 -9.24
C PHE A 531 -2.19 -5.09 -7.89
N ASP A 532 -1.57 -4.15 -7.17
CA ASP A 532 -2.04 -3.67 -5.88
C ASP A 532 -1.70 -2.18 -5.64
N GLU A 533 -2.04 -1.65 -4.45
CA GLU A 533 -1.76 -0.26 -4.08
C GLU A 533 -0.26 0.02 -3.87
N PHE A 534 0.53 -0.97 -3.46
CA PHE A 534 1.96 -0.80 -3.19
C PHE A 534 2.80 -0.74 -4.46
N ASP A 535 2.36 -1.41 -5.53
CA ASP A 535 2.88 -1.21 -6.88
C ASP A 535 2.69 0.24 -7.35
N HIS A 536 1.53 0.86 -7.07
CA HIS A 536 1.28 2.27 -7.40
C HIS A 536 2.19 3.19 -6.58
N LEU A 537 2.30 2.94 -5.28
CA LEU A 537 3.16 3.71 -4.39
C LEU A 537 4.63 3.60 -4.79
N GLY A 538 5.13 2.39 -5.02
CA GLY A 538 6.50 2.16 -5.45
C GLY A 538 6.81 2.78 -6.83
N ALA A 539 5.84 2.73 -7.76
CA ALA A 539 5.93 3.42 -9.04
C ALA A 539 6.05 4.94 -8.87
N TYR A 540 5.27 5.52 -7.96
CA TYR A 540 5.33 6.95 -7.63
C TYR A 540 6.67 7.36 -7.01
N LEU A 541 7.17 6.58 -6.05
CA LEU A 541 8.43 6.86 -5.37
C LEU A 541 9.63 6.75 -6.33
N THR A 542 9.55 5.85 -7.31
CA THR A 542 10.62 5.62 -8.29
C THR A 542 10.54 6.57 -9.49
N ASN A 543 9.35 6.79 -10.03
CA ASN A 543 9.14 7.41 -11.34
C ASN A 543 8.22 8.64 -11.33
N ASN A 544 7.94 9.24 -10.17
CA ASN A 544 7.19 10.49 -9.99
C ASN A 544 5.85 10.58 -10.76
N ARG A 545 5.88 10.93 -12.05
CA ARG A 545 4.75 11.01 -12.98
C ARG A 545 4.67 9.79 -13.90
N PHE A 546 4.76 8.60 -13.31
CA PHE A 546 4.65 7.32 -14.05
C PHE A 546 3.32 7.17 -14.78
N ASP A 547 2.26 7.84 -14.30
CA ASP A 547 0.97 7.94 -14.95
C ASP A 547 1.08 8.53 -16.36
N GLN A 548 1.87 9.59 -16.54
CA GLN A 548 2.10 10.22 -17.84
C GLN A 548 2.83 9.28 -18.79
N GLU A 549 3.85 8.57 -18.32
CA GLU A 549 4.59 7.62 -19.14
C GLU A 549 3.71 6.48 -19.66
N ILE A 550 2.84 5.93 -18.80
CA ILE A 550 1.88 4.88 -19.18
C ILE A 550 0.86 5.43 -20.18
N ILE A 551 0.32 6.63 -19.94
CA ILE A 551 -0.63 7.29 -20.86
C ILE A 551 0.00 7.58 -22.22
N GLU A 552 1.27 7.98 -22.26
CA GLU A 552 1.99 8.23 -23.51
C GLU A 552 2.23 6.93 -24.29
N LYS A 553 2.73 5.87 -23.62
CA LYS A 553 2.97 4.55 -24.24
C LYS A 553 1.69 3.97 -24.85
N THR A 554 0.59 4.04 -24.12
CA THR A 554 -0.72 3.53 -24.58
C THR A 554 -1.25 4.30 -25.79
N LYS A 555 -0.96 5.60 -25.91
CA LYS A 555 -1.34 6.41 -27.09
C LYS A 555 -0.43 6.15 -28.30
N SER A 556 0.87 5.95 -28.10
CA SER A 556 1.85 5.92 -29.20
C SER A 556 1.93 4.58 -29.92
N GLU A 557 1.72 3.47 -29.23
CA GLU A 557 2.05 2.15 -29.77
C GLU A 557 0.84 1.35 -30.28
N ASN A 558 -0.38 1.91 -30.19
CA ASN A 558 -1.63 1.15 -30.43
C ASN A 558 -1.59 -0.21 -29.70
N SER A 559 -0.90 -0.23 -28.55
CA SER A 559 -0.42 -1.41 -27.86
C SER A 559 -1.47 -1.92 -26.89
N GLY A 560 -1.44 -3.23 -26.69
CA GLY A 560 -2.21 -3.91 -25.66
C GLY A 560 -1.78 -3.51 -24.24
N LEU A 561 -2.32 -4.24 -23.27
CA LEU A 561 -2.09 -4.12 -21.84
C LEU A 561 -0.61 -3.80 -21.47
N VAL A 562 -0.37 -2.71 -20.74
CA VAL A 562 0.93 -2.36 -20.14
C VAL A 562 0.96 -2.93 -18.72
N ILE A 563 1.77 -3.96 -18.50
CA ILE A 563 1.93 -4.59 -17.18
C ILE A 563 3.15 -3.98 -16.48
N CYS A 564 2.93 -3.38 -15.31
CA CYS A 564 3.97 -2.90 -14.43
C CYS A 564 3.96 -3.79 -13.18
N ASN A 565 4.98 -4.65 -13.03
CA ASN A 565 5.10 -5.59 -11.91
C ASN A 565 6.40 -5.34 -11.13
N GLY A 566 6.37 -5.61 -9.82
CA GLY A 566 7.53 -5.54 -8.93
C GLY A 566 7.95 -4.11 -8.59
N LEU A 567 7.05 -3.14 -8.74
CA LEU A 567 7.33 -1.75 -8.38
C LEU A 567 7.19 -1.53 -6.87
N SER A 568 6.42 -2.39 -6.17
CA SER A 568 6.35 -2.44 -4.71
C SER A 568 7.70 -2.65 -4.03
N ARG A 569 8.73 -3.15 -4.73
CA ARG A 569 10.03 -3.57 -4.15
C ARG A 569 10.70 -2.50 -3.29
N VAL A 570 10.56 -1.22 -3.66
CA VAL A 570 11.12 -0.12 -2.86
C VAL A 570 10.43 0.04 -1.50
N VAL A 571 9.12 -0.25 -1.45
CA VAL A 571 8.30 -0.26 -0.23
C VAL A 571 8.58 -1.54 0.56
N ASP A 572 8.65 -2.70 -0.11
CA ASP A 572 8.92 -4.00 0.52
C ASP A 572 10.25 -3.99 1.26
N LYS A 573 11.33 -3.55 0.59
CA LYS A 573 12.67 -3.46 1.20
C LYS A 573 12.72 -2.58 2.45
N PHE A 574 11.90 -1.53 2.50
CA PHE A 574 11.83 -0.64 3.66
C PHE A 574 11.26 -1.39 4.88
N PHE A 575 10.14 -2.10 4.72
CA PHE A 575 9.50 -2.83 5.82
C PHE A 575 10.16 -4.18 6.16
N GLU A 576 10.94 -4.76 5.25
CA GLU A 576 11.77 -5.94 5.51
C GLU A 576 13.00 -5.62 6.38
N SER A 577 13.44 -4.36 6.41
CA SER A 577 14.61 -3.92 7.20
C SER A 577 14.41 -4.20 8.70
N GLY A 578 15.44 -4.76 9.34
CA GLY A 578 15.47 -4.91 10.80
C GLY A 578 15.41 -3.59 11.57
N GLN A 579 15.68 -2.47 10.89
CA GLN A 579 15.67 -1.11 11.40
C GLN A 579 14.65 -0.23 10.65
N TRP A 580 13.56 -0.82 10.14
CA TRP A 580 12.56 -0.11 9.33
C TRP A 580 12.00 1.17 10.00
N ASP A 581 11.96 1.20 11.33
CA ASP A 581 11.45 2.32 12.15
C ASP A 581 12.42 3.51 12.23
N THR A 582 13.71 3.28 12.02
CA THR A 582 14.78 4.28 12.08
C THR A 582 15.44 4.53 10.73
N SER A 583 15.18 3.66 9.75
CA SER A 583 15.68 3.78 8.39
C SER A 583 15.06 5.00 7.70
N PRO A 584 15.80 5.70 6.82
CA PRO A 584 15.22 6.78 6.03
C PRO A 584 14.11 6.23 5.13
N ILE A 585 12.97 6.92 5.13
CA ILE A 585 11.84 6.60 4.26
C ILE A 585 12.28 6.77 2.80
N PRO A 586 12.01 5.81 1.90
CA PRO A 586 12.25 5.98 0.48
C PRO A 586 11.45 7.17 -0.05
N THR A 587 12.14 8.16 -0.61
CA THR A 587 11.54 9.36 -1.20
C THR A 587 12.13 9.65 -2.56
N GLN A 588 11.40 10.40 -3.37
CA GLN A 588 11.97 10.96 -4.58
C GLN A 588 13.06 11.99 -4.23
N GLU A 589 14.08 12.08 -5.08
CA GLU A 589 15.19 13.04 -4.89
C GLU A 589 14.77 14.47 -5.27
N PHE A 590 15.12 15.42 -4.39
CA PHE A 590 14.93 16.85 -4.59
C PHE A 590 16.20 17.62 -4.22
N PRO A 591 16.65 18.60 -5.03
CA PRO A 591 17.72 19.48 -4.61
C PRO A 591 17.35 20.26 -3.34
N ASP A 592 18.33 20.48 -2.45
CA ASP A 592 18.14 21.14 -1.14
C ASP A 592 17.32 22.45 -1.21
N ALA A 593 17.59 23.32 -2.18
CA ALA A 593 16.85 24.57 -2.36
C ALA A 593 15.37 24.37 -2.72
N VAL A 594 15.04 23.29 -3.45
CA VAL A 594 13.67 22.92 -3.77
C VAL A 594 12.98 22.36 -2.53
N SER A 595 13.65 21.47 -1.78
CA SER A 595 13.13 20.94 -0.52
C SER A 595 12.82 22.06 0.47
N LYS A 596 13.71 23.04 0.62
CA LYS A 596 13.47 24.24 1.45
C LYS A 596 12.24 25.05 1.01
N ALA A 597 12.03 25.18 -0.30
CA ALA A 597 10.85 25.89 -0.82
C ALA A 597 9.55 25.13 -0.54
N LEU A 598 9.54 23.81 -0.72
CA LEU A 598 8.39 22.95 -0.38
C LEU A 598 8.10 22.98 1.12
N THR A 599 9.13 22.91 1.98
CA THR A 599 8.96 23.08 3.44
C THR A 599 8.39 24.46 3.77
N ALA A 600 8.87 25.53 3.13
CA ALA A 600 8.36 26.88 3.39
C ALA A 600 6.89 27.06 2.93
N LEU A 601 6.42 26.32 1.91
CA LEU A 601 5.01 26.25 1.52
C LEU A 601 4.18 25.51 2.58
N ASP A 602 4.65 24.34 3.03
CA ASP A 602 3.97 23.52 4.04
C ASP A 602 3.93 24.17 5.43
N VAL A 603 4.90 25.05 5.75
CA VAL A 603 4.86 25.86 6.98
C VAL A 603 3.80 26.96 6.89
N SER A 604 3.62 27.59 5.72
CA SER A 604 2.76 28.76 5.60
C SER A 604 1.29 28.43 5.32
N ARG A 605 1.05 27.35 4.54
CA ARG A 605 -0.25 26.84 4.06
C ARG A 605 -1.22 27.93 3.63
N LYS A 606 -0.72 28.95 2.91
CA LYS A 606 -1.58 29.99 2.33
C LYS A 606 -2.44 29.42 1.20
N PRO A 607 -3.65 29.96 0.94
CA PRO A 607 -4.52 29.44 -0.12
C PRO A 607 -3.79 29.29 -1.47
N GLY A 608 -3.97 28.15 -2.14
CA GLY A 608 -3.32 27.75 -3.39
C GLY A 608 -1.92 27.12 -3.22
N TRP A 609 -1.48 26.87 -1.99
CA TRP A 609 -0.16 26.28 -1.74
C TRP A 609 -0.03 24.84 -2.29
N LEU A 610 -1.09 24.01 -2.25
CA LEU A 610 -1.04 22.66 -2.82
C LEU A 610 -0.93 22.68 -4.34
N SER A 611 -1.49 23.70 -4.98
CA SER A 611 -1.34 23.93 -6.43
C SER A 611 0.11 24.16 -6.82
N VAL A 612 0.83 24.99 -6.06
CA VAL A 612 2.26 25.27 -6.28
C VAL A 612 3.13 24.07 -5.89
N ASP A 613 2.86 23.44 -4.75
CA ASP A 613 3.57 22.26 -4.28
C ASP A 613 3.46 21.11 -5.31
N SER A 614 2.25 20.83 -5.81
CA SER A 614 2.01 19.86 -6.88
C SER A 614 2.75 20.21 -8.17
N LEU A 615 2.73 21.47 -8.63
CA LEU A 615 3.47 21.90 -9.82
C LEU A 615 4.99 21.66 -9.69
N ILE A 616 5.57 21.93 -8.52
CA ILE A 616 7.01 21.70 -8.29
C ILE A 616 7.31 20.20 -8.25
N ARG A 617 6.43 19.39 -7.66
CA ARG A 617 6.56 17.93 -7.64
C ARG A 617 6.36 17.31 -9.00
N ASP A 618 5.57 17.90 -9.88
CA ASP A 618 5.40 17.44 -11.28
C ASP A 618 6.70 17.50 -12.10
N PHE A 619 7.65 18.36 -11.71
CA PHE A 619 8.92 18.46 -12.42
C PHE A 619 9.66 17.13 -12.41
N GLY A 620 10.07 16.65 -13.60
CA GLY A 620 11.03 15.55 -13.70
C GLY A 620 12.40 15.93 -13.14
N GLU A 621 13.24 14.93 -12.87
CA GLU A 621 14.54 15.07 -12.18
C GLU A 621 15.41 16.24 -12.69
N GLU A 622 15.68 16.31 -14.01
CA GLU A 622 16.48 17.36 -14.64
C GLU A 622 15.87 18.77 -14.47
N THR A 623 14.54 18.83 -14.47
CA THR A 623 13.79 20.07 -14.30
C THR A 623 13.88 20.53 -12.85
N ARG A 624 13.79 19.62 -11.87
CA ARG A 624 14.03 19.92 -10.45
C ARG A 624 15.45 20.43 -10.21
N ILE A 625 16.46 19.78 -10.78
CA ILE A 625 17.87 20.21 -10.68
C ILE A 625 18.03 21.63 -11.23
N SER A 626 17.44 21.90 -12.39
CA SER A 626 17.48 23.23 -13.01
C SER A 626 16.77 24.28 -12.15
N PHE A 627 15.56 23.98 -11.67
CA PHE A 627 14.78 24.85 -10.79
C PHE A 627 15.53 25.17 -9.49
N GLY A 628 16.06 24.13 -8.83
CA GLY A 628 16.85 24.25 -7.60
C GLY A 628 18.11 25.10 -7.79
N LYS A 629 18.78 24.98 -8.94
CA LYS A 629 19.93 25.84 -9.26
C LYS A 629 19.55 27.31 -9.36
N TYR A 630 18.40 27.64 -9.95
CA TYR A 630 17.94 29.03 -10.03
C TYR A 630 17.55 29.59 -8.67
N LEU A 631 16.89 28.80 -7.83
CA LEU A 631 16.63 29.16 -6.43
C LEU A 631 17.94 29.49 -5.70
N SER A 632 18.92 28.58 -5.74
CA SER A 632 20.22 28.78 -5.10
C SER A 632 21.00 29.97 -5.64
N ASP A 633 21.00 30.19 -6.96
CA ASP A 633 21.70 31.32 -7.59
C ASP A 633 21.14 32.68 -7.12
N LEU A 634 19.81 32.78 -6.97
CA LEU A 634 19.17 34.00 -6.49
C LEU A 634 19.33 34.19 -4.99
N ASP A 635 19.18 33.12 -4.22
CA ASP A 635 19.41 33.10 -2.78
C ASP A 635 20.84 33.56 -2.41
N ASN A 636 21.85 33.14 -3.16
CA ASN A 636 23.23 33.62 -2.99
C ASN A 636 23.40 35.15 -3.14
N SER A 637 22.45 35.81 -3.81
CA SER A 637 22.48 37.26 -4.04
C SER A 637 21.46 38.04 -3.21
N ILE A 638 20.51 37.38 -2.55
CA ILE A 638 19.36 38.06 -1.91
C ILE A 638 19.77 38.97 -0.75
N GLU A 639 20.89 38.70 -0.08
CA GLU A 639 21.37 39.59 1.00
C GLU A 639 21.74 41.00 0.50
N LYS A 640 22.05 41.14 -0.80
CA LYS A 640 22.45 42.40 -1.43
C LYS A 640 21.29 43.13 -2.12
N HIS A 641 20.10 42.54 -2.16
CA HIS A 641 18.94 43.08 -2.87
C HIS A 641 17.68 42.98 -2.00
N PRO A 642 16.73 43.94 -2.10
CA PRO A 642 15.46 43.83 -1.37
C PRO A 642 14.64 42.64 -1.86
N ALA A 643 14.68 42.37 -3.17
CA ALA A 643 14.03 41.22 -3.78
C ALA A 643 14.76 40.77 -5.05
N ARG A 644 14.50 39.53 -5.45
CA ARG A 644 14.97 38.91 -6.70
C ARG A 644 13.83 38.07 -7.27
N TYR A 645 13.80 37.87 -8.57
CA TYR A 645 12.79 37.00 -9.17
C TYR A 645 13.34 36.26 -10.40
N PHE A 646 12.61 35.24 -10.80
CA PHE A 646 12.78 34.55 -12.07
C PHE A 646 11.46 33.92 -12.51
N ALA A 647 11.35 33.63 -13.79
CA ALA A 647 10.30 32.79 -14.35
C ALA A 647 10.90 31.48 -14.83
N PHE A 648 10.20 30.39 -14.58
CA PHE A 648 10.66 29.03 -14.87
C PHE A 648 9.52 28.19 -15.44
N GLY A 649 9.83 27.40 -16.45
CA GLY A 649 8.84 26.54 -17.13
C GLY A 649 9.11 26.42 -18.63
N GLY A 650 8.52 25.40 -19.25
CA GLY A 650 8.49 25.19 -20.71
C GLY A 650 7.06 25.28 -21.26
N GLU A 651 6.72 24.53 -22.32
CA GLU A 651 5.38 24.46 -22.98
C GLU A 651 4.19 24.06 -22.07
N GLY A 652 4.37 23.96 -20.74
CA GLY A 652 3.34 23.65 -19.73
C GLY A 652 2.86 24.88 -18.93
N LYS A 653 2.59 24.71 -17.62
CA LYS A 653 2.19 25.80 -16.68
C LYS A 653 3.45 26.50 -16.11
N PRO A 654 3.83 27.70 -16.58
CA PRO A 654 5.01 28.38 -16.06
C PRO A 654 4.77 28.89 -14.63
N ILE A 655 5.85 29.00 -13.86
CA ILE A 655 5.88 29.57 -12.52
C ILE A 655 6.78 30.80 -12.47
N PHE A 656 6.28 31.87 -11.86
CA PHE A 656 7.02 33.05 -11.48
C PHE A 656 7.37 32.98 -10.01
N VAL A 657 8.65 33.08 -9.68
CA VAL A 657 9.14 33.01 -8.31
C VAL A 657 9.72 34.34 -7.91
N TRP A 658 9.16 34.94 -6.87
CA TRP A 658 9.65 36.14 -6.21
C TRP A 658 10.31 35.76 -4.89
N ILE A 659 11.60 36.07 -4.74
CA ILE A 659 12.36 35.88 -3.52
C ILE A 659 12.49 37.24 -2.83
N GLN A 660 11.90 37.36 -1.66
CA GLN A 660 11.89 38.55 -0.81
C GLN A 660 12.90 38.39 0.32
N ASN A 661 13.75 39.39 0.53
CA ASN A 661 14.56 39.47 1.74
C ASN A 661 13.68 39.92 2.92
N SER A 662 13.60 39.14 3.99
CA SER A 662 12.72 39.40 5.13
C SER A 662 13.03 40.71 5.89
N LYS A 663 14.15 41.38 5.59
CA LYS A 663 14.45 42.73 6.10
C LYS A 663 13.58 43.83 5.49
N TYR A 664 12.94 43.56 4.35
CA TYR A 664 12.15 44.54 3.60
C TYR A 664 10.72 44.04 3.43
N ASP A 665 9.77 44.96 3.42
CA ASP A 665 8.37 44.65 3.17
C ASP A 665 8.11 44.25 1.71
N VAL A 666 7.03 43.50 1.50
CA VAL A 666 6.58 43.08 0.17
C VAL A 666 5.75 44.19 -0.46
N GLU A 667 6.25 44.79 -1.55
CA GLU A 667 5.51 45.72 -2.40
C GLU A 667 4.68 44.95 -3.44
N TRP A 668 3.44 44.55 -3.08
CA TRP A 668 2.60 43.68 -3.93
C TRP A 668 2.30 44.22 -5.32
N GLU A 669 2.08 45.52 -5.46
CA GLU A 669 1.86 46.17 -6.77
C GLU A 669 3.04 45.89 -7.71
N LYS A 670 4.27 46.07 -7.21
CA LYS A 670 5.49 45.78 -7.96
C LYS A 670 5.65 44.29 -8.28
N VAL A 671 5.30 43.40 -7.36
CA VAL A 671 5.32 41.94 -7.59
C VAL A 671 4.38 41.58 -8.74
N ASN A 672 3.13 42.08 -8.68
CA ASN A 672 2.09 41.79 -9.66
C ASN A 672 2.41 42.40 -11.03
N ASP A 673 2.89 43.63 -11.08
CA ASP A 673 3.32 44.30 -12.32
C ASP A 673 4.47 43.54 -12.98
N THR A 674 5.45 43.12 -12.18
CA THR A 674 6.61 42.36 -12.68
C THR A 674 6.17 40.99 -13.21
N ALA A 675 5.33 40.27 -12.45
CA ALA A 675 4.82 38.97 -12.87
C ALA A 675 3.98 39.07 -14.16
N SER A 676 3.15 40.11 -14.27
CA SER A 676 2.35 40.41 -15.47
C SER A 676 3.22 40.75 -16.68
N ALA A 677 4.26 41.57 -16.48
CA ALA A 677 5.21 41.90 -17.54
C ALA A 677 5.96 40.65 -18.02
N VAL A 678 6.36 39.78 -17.10
CA VAL A 678 6.94 38.46 -17.44
C VAL A 678 5.95 37.64 -18.26
N ALA A 679 4.70 37.49 -17.82
CA ALA A 679 3.68 36.70 -18.51
C ALA A 679 3.47 37.17 -19.96
N ILE A 680 3.34 38.49 -20.14
CA ILE A 680 3.25 39.12 -21.47
C ILE A 680 4.53 38.85 -22.27
N SER A 681 5.71 38.97 -21.65
CA SER A 681 6.99 38.79 -22.35
C SER A 681 7.14 37.40 -22.96
N ILE A 682 6.67 36.36 -22.26
CA ILE A 682 6.72 34.95 -22.68
C ILE A 682 5.45 34.48 -23.41
N ASN A 683 4.51 35.39 -23.65
CA ASN A 683 3.26 35.14 -24.36
C ASN A 683 2.39 34.04 -23.71
N THR A 684 2.32 34.01 -22.38
CA THR A 684 1.39 33.15 -21.63
C THR A 684 0.21 33.95 -21.10
N LYS A 685 -0.96 33.32 -21.07
CA LYS A 685 -2.17 33.86 -20.44
C LYS A 685 -2.32 33.44 -18.98
N GLU A 686 -1.60 32.38 -18.59
CA GLU A 686 -1.63 31.83 -17.24
C GLU A 686 -0.19 31.72 -16.71
N LEU A 687 0.06 32.30 -15.55
CA LEU A 687 1.33 32.26 -14.85
C LEU A 687 1.05 32.08 -13.35
N MET A 688 1.65 31.05 -12.75
CA MET A 688 1.52 30.80 -11.32
C MET A 688 2.55 31.64 -10.56
N GLY A 689 2.15 32.39 -9.54
CA GLY A 689 3.06 33.16 -8.70
C GLY A 689 3.42 32.41 -7.42
N MET A 690 4.70 32.39 -7.06
CA MET A 690 5.18 31.96 -5.74
C MET A 690 6.07 33.03 -5.15
N LEU A 691 5.76 33.48 -3.94
CA LEU A 691 6.61 34.40 -3.16
C LEU A 691 7.29 33.61 -2.05
N ILE A 692 8.61 33.70 -1.93
CA ILE A 692 9.43 33.09 -0.87
C ILE A 692 10.05 34.21 -0.03
N LYS A 693 9.88 34.16 1.29
CA LYS A 693 10.55 35.04 2.25
C LYS A 693 11.83 34.39 2.76
N VAL A 694 12.94 35.10 2.66
CA VAL A 694 14.27 34.61 3.03
C VAL A 694 14.84 35.42 4.19
N GLY A 695 15.07 34.72 5.29
CA GLY A 695 15.62 35.23 6.53
C GLY A 695 17.14 35.32 6.57
N LYS A 696 17.67 35.58 7.78
CA LYS A 696 19.11 35.51 8.03
C LYS A 696 19.64 34.10 7.78
N GLY A 697 20.85 33.99 7.24
CA GLY A 697 21.47 32.69 6.98
C GLY A 697 20.80 31.91 5.85
N ARG A 698 20.03 32.58 4.99
CA ARG A 698 19.37 31.99 3.79
C ARG A 698 18.34 30.90 4.13
N VAL A 699 17.69 31.07 5.26
CA VAL A 699 16.57 30.22 5.67
C VAL A 699 15.31 30.70 4.96
N TYR A 700 14.60 29.80 4.29
CA TYR A 700 13.31 30.10 3.69
C TYR A 700 12.26 30.04 4.81
N GLU A 701 11.80 31.20 5.27
CA GLU A 701 10.94 31.34 6.45
C GLU A 701 9.47 31.02 6.13
N ALA A 702 9.02 31.38 4.93
CA ALA A 702 7.68 31.13 4.43
C ALA A 702 7.64 31.25 2.90
N ALA A 703 6.75 30.50 2.26
CA ALA A 703 6.45 30.69 0.84
C ALA A 703 4.92 30.75 0.63
N GLN A 704 4.42 31.49 -0.35
CA GLN A 704 2.98 31.57 -0.61
C GLN A 704 2.67 31.67 -2.09
N TYR A 705 1.58 31.03 -2.50
CA TYR A 705 0.99 31.22 -3.81
C TYR A 705 0.41 32.63 -3.95
N PHE A 706 0.44 33.15 -5.17
CA PHE A 706 -0.41 34.25 -5.59
C PHE A 706 -0.81 34.09 -7.06
N ARG A 707 -2.02 34.54 -7.38
CA ARG A 707 -2.53 34.56 -8.75
C ARG A 707 -1.92 35.73 -9.51
N VAL A 708 -1.47 35.48 -10.74
CA VAL A 708 -1.01 36.54 -11.66
C VAL A 708 -2.15 36.89 -12.61
N ASP A 709 -2.69 38.10 -12.47
CA ASP A 709 -3.73 38.62 -13.35
C ASP A 709 -3.11 39.30 -14.56
N VAL A 710 -2.92 38.52 -15.63
CA VAL A 710 -2.29 39.00 -16.87
C VAL A 710 -3.24 39.94 -17.61
N PRO A 711 -2.86 41.21 -17.85
CA PRO A 711 -3.69 42.13 -18.62
C PRO A 711 -3.92 41.63 -20.05
N THR A 712 -5.19 41.62 -20.48
CA THR A 712 -5.56 41.21 -21.85
C THR A 712 -5.44 42.35 -22.86
N GLU A 713 -5.55 43.60 -22.40
CA GLU A 713 -5.48 44.81 -23.22
C GLU A 713 -4.61 45.88 -22.56
N GLN A 714 -3.94 46.66 -23.41
CA GLN A 714 -3.15 47.80 -22.98
C GLN A 714 -4.05 49.01 -22.71
N THR A 715 -3.91 49.59 -21.53
CA THR A 715 -4.62 50.77 -21.03
C THR A 715 -3.60 51.79 -20.53
N GLU A 716 -4.03 53.02 -20.28
CA GLU A 716 -3.13 54.05 -19.71
C GLU A 716 -2.55 53.62 -18.35
N SER A 717 -3.34 52.93 -17.52
CA SER A 717 -2.94 52.52 -16.17
C SER A 717 -1.97 51.32 -16.12
N ASN A 718 -1.85 50.53 -17.19
CA ASN A 718 -0.96 49.36 -17.25
C ASN A 718 0.14 49.48 -18.32
N GLU A 719 0.29 50.66 -18.93
CA GLU A 719 1.24 50.91 -20.02
C GLU A 719 2.68 50.57 -19.62
N HIS A 720 3.04 50.79 -18.35
CA HIS A 720 4.35 50.46 -17.79
C HIS A 720 4.63 48.95 -17.81
N ILE A 721 3.61 48.11 -17.60
CA ILE A 721 3.73 46.64 -17.66
C ILE A 721 4.11 46.20 -19.08
N TYR A 722 3.46 46.75 -20.10
CA TYR A 722 3.75 46.43 -21.50
C TYR A 722 5.13 46.94 -21.94
N LYS A 723 5.54 48.14 -21.49
CA LYS A 723 6.88 48.68 -21.73
C LYS A 723 7.99 47.82 -21.11
N GLU A 724 7.78 47.36 -19.88
CA GLU A 724 8.71 46.45 -19.22
C GLU A 724 8.75 45.09 -19.94
N ALA A 725 7.60 44.53 -20.32
CA ALA A 725 7.53 43.28 -21.09
C ALA A 725 8.30 43.35 -22.42
N GLN A 726 8.21 44.49 -23.13
CA GLN A 726 8.98 44.74 -24.34
C GLN A 726 10.48 44.80 -24.05
N SER A 727 10.87 45.52 -23.00
CA SER A 727 12.27 45.62 -22.56
C SER A 727 12.87 44.25 -22.20
N MET A 728 12.07 43.39 -21.54
CA MET A 728 12.46 42.01 -21.24
C MET A 728 12.70 41.20 -22.53
N ARG A 729 11.80 41.28 -23.53
CA ARG A 729 11.94 40.60 -24.83
C ARG A 729 13.19 41.04 -25.60
N GLU A 730 13.55 42.31 -25.50
CA GLU A 730 14.74 42.87 -26.16
C GLU A 730 16.04 42.38 -25.50
N ARG A 731 16.08 42.29 -24.16
CA ARG A 731 17.24 41.75 -23.41
C ARG A 731 17.51 40.29 -23.76
N THR A 732 16.47 39.47 -23.90
CA THR A 732 16.58 38.03 -24.23
C THR A 732 17.12 37.78 -25.65
N LYS A 733 17.00 38.76 -26.58
CA LYS A 733 17.51 38.66 -27.96
C LYS A 733 18.98 39.06 -28.13
N SER A 734 19.63 39.60 -27.10
CA SER A 734 21.02 40.07 -27.16
C SER A 734 22.03 38.94 -26.82
N PRO A 735 23.02 38.60 -27.68
CA PRO A 735 23.96 37.50 -27.43
C PRO A 735 25.02 37.78 -26.34
N THR A 736 25.05 38.99 -25.79
CA THR A 736 26.22 39.51 -25.05
C THR A 736 25.93 39.91 -23.60
N SER A 737 24.76 39.60 -23.04
CA SER A 737 24.46 39.93 -21.63
C SER A 737 24.14 38.68 -20.80
N VAL A 738 25.03 38.38 -19.86
CA VAL A 738 24.79 37.42 -18.77
C VAL A 738 23.84 38.07 -17.75
N SER A 739 22.57 38.26 -18.13
CA SER A 739 21.50 38.58 -17.17
C SER A 739 20.59 37.36 -17.02
N LYS A 740 20.78 36.62 -15.92
CA LYS A 740 20.08 35.36 -15.60
C LYS A 740 18.60 35.53 -15.21
N GLN A 741 17.92 36.64 -15.58
CA GLN A 741 16.78 37.13 -14.79
C GLN A 741 15.36 37.03 -15.37
N HIS A 742 15.12 36.60 -16.62
CA HIS A 742 13.78 36.89 -17.19
C HIS A 742 12.93 35.69 -17.66
N TYR A 743 13.48 34.63 -18.24
CA TYR A 743 12.74 33.38 -18.51
C TYR A 743 13.72 32.28 -18.88
N LEU A 744 13.56 31.09 -18.30
CA LEU A 744 14.56 30.03 -18.39
C LEU A 744 13.89 28.71 -18.74
N GLU A 745 14.07 28.28 -19.99
CA GLU A 745 13.57 26.98 -20.44
C GLU A 745 14.41 25.84 -19.83
N PRO A 746 13.77 24.74 -19.37
CA PRO A 746 14.49 23.53 -19.03
C PRO A 746 15.25 23.02 -20.26
N LYS A 747 16.53 22.66 -20.10
CA LYS A 747 17.34 22.14 -21.21
C LYS A 747 16.71 20.82 -21.71
N LYS A 748 16.00 20.84 -22.84
CA LYS A 748 15.56 19.63 -23.53
C LYS A 748 16.81 18.78 -23.86
N LYS A 749 16.84 17.51 -23.44
CA LYS A 749 17.90 16.58 -23.88
C LYS A 749 17.94 16.57 -25.40
N ARG A 750 19.14 16.76 -25.97
CA ARG A 750 19.41 16.28 -27.33
C ARG A 750 19.07 14.79 -27.33
N LYS A 751 18.11 14.36 -28.16
CA LYS A 751 17.82 12.93 -28.37
C LYS A 751 19.16 12.23 -28.64
N ILE A 752 19.52 11.27 -27.78
CA ILE A 752 20.76 10.52 -27.93
C ILE A 752 20.71 9.85 -29.29
N GLY A 753 21.66 10.21 -30.16
CA GLY A 753 21.68 9.68 -31.51
C GLY A 753 21.79 8.17 -31.44
N ARG A 754 21.04 7.42 -32.28
CA ARG A 754 21.08 5.94 -32.32
C ARG A 754 22.51 5.37 -32.35
N ASN A 755 23.46 6.12 -32.88
CA ASN A 755 24.86 5.74 -33.02
C ASN A 755 25.82 6.37 -31.98
N GLU A 756 25.33 7.21 -31.07
CA GLU A 756 26.12 7.79 -29.97
C GLU A 756 26.39 6.76 -28.88
N PRO A 757 27.47 6.91 -28.09
CA PRO A 757 27.74 6.06 -26.93
C PRO A 757 26.54 6.05 -25.96
N CYS A 758 26.19 4.88 -25.47
CA CYS A 758 25.10 4.71 -24.54
C CYS A 758 25.46 5.32 -23.17
N PRO A 759 24.57 6.12 -22.57
CA PRO A 759 24.86 6.86 -21.34
C PRO A 759 25.05 5.97 -20.10
N CYS A 760 24.71 4.68 -20.17
CA CYS A 760 24.96 3.70 -19.11
C CYS A 760 26.45 3.33 -18.91
N GLY A 761 27.38 3.98 -19.62
CA GLY A 761 28.82 3.73 -19.48
C GLY A 761 29.33 2.45 -20.16
N SER A 762 28.48 1.68 -20.83
CA SER A 762 28.85 0.39 -21.45
C SER A 762 29.81 0.47 -22.65
N GLY A 763 30.12 1.68 -23.13
CA GLY A 763 30.92 1.90 -24.35
C GLY A 763 30.24 1.50 -25.67
N LYS A 764 29.04 0.91 -25.64
CA LYS A 764 28.27 0.49 -26.82
C LYS A 764 27.42 1.64 -27.37
N LYS A 765 27.10 1.62 -28.67
CA LYS A 765 26.17 2.60 -29.28
C LYS A 765 24.75 2.43 -28.72
N TYR A 766 24.01 3.52 -28.53
CA TYR A 766 22.66 3.54 -27.91
C TYR A 766 21.73 2.47 -28.51
N LYS A 767 21.65 2.34 -29.83
CA LYS A 767 20.82 1.31 -30.52
C LYS A 767 21.16 -0.15 -30.20
N LYS A 768 22.36 -0.42 -29.70
CA LYS A 768 22.84 -1.77 -29.37
C LYS A 768 22.78 -2.05 -27.86
N CYS A 769 22.28 -1.11 -27.08
CA CYS A 769 22.18 -1.22 -25.63
C CYS A 769 20.74 -0.91 -25.20
N HIS A 770 20.41 0.35 -24.89
CA HIS A 770 19.10 0.75 -24.39
C HIS A 770 18.13 1.25 -25.47
N GLY A 771 18.57 1.37 -26.73
CA GLY A 771 17.73 1.80 -27.85
C GLY A 771 17.18 0.63 -28.69
N ARG A 772 16.82 -0.47 -28.04
CA ARG A 772 16.15 -1.62 -28.66
C ARG A 772 14.65 -1.43 -28.66
#